data_AF-A0A1M5LBK9-F1
#
_entry.id   AF-A0A1M5LBK9-F1
#
_cell.length_a   1.000
_cell.length_b   1.000
_cell.length_c   1.000
_cell.angle_alpha   90.00
_cell.angle_beta   90.00
_cell.angle_gamma   90.00
#
_symmetry.space_group_name_H-M   'P 1'
#
loop_
_entity.id
_entity.type
_entity.pdbx_description
1 polymer ?
#
loop_
_entity_poly.entity_id
_entity_poly.type
_entity_poly.pdbx_seq_one_letter_code
_entity_poly.pdbx_strand_id
1 'polypeptide(L)'
;MPNGTVSGTSGDDLIDASYVGDPEGDLVDNGDNTGPGGPDDDTIEAGAGNDEVYGGLGDDSISGGEGADTIFGGDGNDFLETGFGDDGDTIYGGDGDDTILDTGSTLSNDTFDGGAGNDQILGAEGNDTIIGGTGQDGMDGGGGDDVFILEDGYSDTGVPGSDVIFGGDSDETVGDVLDATAVTEDSVLTFGGGGGSSDPGDPGDPGDPDPPPDPPPDPPPDPPPDPPPDPPPDPDPDPDPETGGTGGDHLLETGANSAELTGIEQYNLGSGDDLVIDNSDGHSVHMGDGDDTFQISDDFGNDTIVGGNGGETTGDTIDGAALTQDVTVTFTSEGAGTLTNGTDTATYSEIENVTTGSGNDTITGNSGSSTFISGDGNDQISTGQGSDTVDAGAGNDTIFANEGDSISAGSGDDIIDIDDLGESTNGTITIDGGSGDETIGDTLALGGIADMSTLSTTDDGTGSLSGSVTLFDGTIVNFSEIENVICFTPGAMIATPNGARDIADLRVGDLVITRDHGLQPIRWIQSRTVHAISKFAPIRIRPGVITGLQKDLLVSPQHRMLFQGYRAELLFGESEVLVAAKHLVDGKAVTQDEGGHVTYIHMMFAQHEIVYADGAATESFHPGAQGVDAVTDAAREELFTLFPDLRADLKGYGDTARRCLKKHETKLLNI
;
A
#
# COMPACT_ATOMS: atom_id res chain seq x y z
N MET A 1 17.85 44.27 -53.67
CA MET A 1 16.49 44.81 -53.95
C MET A 1 15.61 43.81 -53.26
N PRO A 2 14.66 44.26 -52.43
CA PRO A 2 13.93 43.35 -51.56
C PRO A 2 13.53 42.05 -52.25
N ASN A 3 14.02 40.94 -51.71
CA ASN A 3 13.68 39.58 -52.12
C ASN A 3 12.57 39.00 -51.23
N GLY A 4 12.31 39.59 -50.06
CA GLY A 4 11.40 39.13 -49.03
C GLY A 4 12.03 38.15 -48.04
N THR A 5 13.37 38.18 -47.85
CA THR A 5 14.07 37.33 -46.88
C THR A 5 15.15 38.13 -46.18
N VAL A 6 15.05 38.29 -44.87
CA VAL A 6 16.07 38.92 -44.02
C VAL A 6 17.22 37.92 -43.84
N SER A 7 18.34 38.15 -44.52
CA SER A 7 19.50 37.27 -44.44
C SER A 7 20.55 37.77 -43.44
N GLY A 8 20.91 36.95 -42.46
CA GLY A 8 22.03 37.20 -41.55
C GLY A 8 23.41 36.95 -42.18
N THR A 9 24.44 36.75 -41.37
CA THR A 9 25.83 36.66 -41.86
C THR A 9 26.52 35.30 -41.67
N SER A 10 27.64 35.26 -40.95
CA SER A 10 28.43 34.06 -40.68
C SER A 10 29.20 34.21 -39.36
N GLY A 11 28.56 34.89 -38.40
CA GLY A 11 28.99 35.03 -37.02
C GLY A 11 28.08 36.02 -36.29
N ASP A 12 27.79 35.69 -35.04
CA ASP A 12 26.93 36.33 -34.03
C ASP A 12 26.23 37.63 -34.49
N ASP A 13 25.04 37.49 -35.07
CA ASP A 13 24.12 38.56 -35.47
C ASP A 13 23.01 38.81 -34.42
N LEU A 14 22.46 40.02 -34.41
CA LEU A 14 21.23 40.37 -33.68
C LEU A 14 20.23 40.86 -34.72
N ILE A 15 19.28 40.01 -35.07
CA ILE A 15 18.27 40.26 -36.10
C ILE A 15 17.00 40.76 -35.41
N ASP A 16 16.80 42.09 -35.44
CA ASP A 16 15.60 42.77 -34.98
C ASP A 16 15.08 43.74 -36.06
N ALA A 17 13.97 44.44 -35.81
CA ALA A 17 13.44 45.52 -36.68
C ALA A 17 14.40 46.71 -36.94
N SER A 18 15.64 46.67 -36.43
CA SER A 18 16.72 47.61 -36.71
C SER A 18 17.93 46.98 -37.44
N TYR A 19 17.89 45.66 -37.71
CA TYR A 19 18.92 44.93 -38.45
C TYR A 19 19.13 45.53 -39.84
N VAL A 20 20.39 45.78 -40.21
CA VAL A 20 20.74 46.32 -41.55
C VAL A 20 21.93 45.58 -42.16
N GLY A 21 22.13 44.32 -41.74
CA GLY A 21 23.15 43.43 -42.29
C GLY A 21 22.77 42.86 -43.65
N ASP A 22 21.47 42.68 -43.90
CA ASP A 22 20.95 42.09 -45.13
C ASP A 22 21.49 42.79 -46.41
N PRO A 23 22.08 42.06 -47.38
CA PRO A 23 22.65 42.65 -48.59
C PRO A 23 21.61 43.14 -49.61
N GLU A 24 20.38 42.62 -49.58
CA GLU A 24 19.31 42.90 -50.52
C GLU A 24 18.51 44.17 -50.15
N GLY A 25 18.48 44.51 -48.85
CA GLY A 25 17.88 45.67 -48.21
C GLY A 25 16.53 45.40 -47.53
N ASP A 26 16.24 44.15 -47.20
CA ASP A 26 15.04 43.63 -46.52
C ASP A 26 15.17 43.86 -45.00
N LEU A 27 14.05 44.05 -44.29
CA LEU A 27 14.02 44.40 -42.86
C LEU A 27 12.79 43.79 -42.18
N VAL A 28 12.96 43.32 -40.94
CA VAL A 28 11.87 42.89 -40.08
C VAL A 28 10.82 44.02 -39.88
N ASP A 29 9.52 43.68 -39.81
CA ASP A 29 8.38 44.60 -39.56
C ASP A 29 8.20 45.72 -40.64
N ASN A 30 8.72 45.54 -41.86
CA ASN A 30 8.88 46.65 -42.83
C ASN A 30 7.96 46.59 -44.06
N GLY A 31 7.18 45.52 -44.27
CA GLY A 31 6.32 45.39 -45.44
C GLY A 31 7.06 45.27 -46.76
N ASP A 32 8.24 44.64 -46.74
CA ASP A 32 8.99 44.26 -47.92
C ASP A 32 9.05 42.74 -48.20
N ASN A 33 8.48 41.88 -47.34
CA ASN A 33 8.08 40.53 -47.72
C ASN A 33 7.27 40.55 -49.03
N THR A 34 7.62 39.65 -49.96
CA THR A 34 6.99 39.52 -51.28
C THR A 34 6.20 38.21 -51.46
N GLY A 35 6.08 37.43 -50.38
CA GLY A 35 5.37 36.18 -50.28
C GLY A 35 3.83 36.29 -50.28
N PRO A 36 3.13 35.20 -49.92
CA PRO A 36 1.67 35.14 -49.87
C PRO A 36 1.03 35.68 -48.58
N GLY A 37 1.84 36.11 -47.59
CA GLY A 37 1.40 36.61 -46.28
C GLY A 37 0.87 38.05 -46.26
N GLY A 38 0.70 38.57 -45.05
CA GLY A 38 0.48 39.97 -44.71
C GLY A 38 1.71 40.86 -44.93
N PRO A 39 1.68 42.10 -44.41
CA PRO A 39 2.76 43.06 -44.55
C PRO A 39 3.79 43.01 -43.43
N ASP A 40 3.53 42.26 -42.37
CA ASP A 40 4.37 42.23 -41.18
C ASP A 40 4.97 40.80 -41.04
N ASP A 41 4.25 39.76 -41.50
CA ASP A 41 4.78 38.41 -41.81
C ASP A 41 6.13 38.48 -42.57
N ASP A 42 7.19 37.91 -42.01
CA ASP A 42 8.55 37.95 -42.54
C ASP A 42 9.12 36.55 -42.85
N THR A 43 10.35 36.51 -43.37
CA THR A 43 11.10 35.27 -43.59
C THR A 43 12.56 35.54 -43.28
N ILE A 44 13.13 34.81 -42.32
CA ILE A 44 14.44 35.10 -41.73
C ILE A 44 15.35 33.87 -41.83
N GLU A 45 16.55 34.05 -42.38
CA GLU A 45 17.63 33.05 -42.39
C GLU A 45 18.83 33.66 -41.64
N ALA A 46 19.07 33.32 -40.36
CA ALA A 46 20.13 33.96 -39.58
C ALA A 46 21.54 33.50 -40.01
N GLY A 47 21.69 32.20 -40.24
CA GLY A 47 22.68 31.62 -41.13
C GLY A 47 23.75 30.79 -40.44
N ALA A 48 24.70 31.44 -39.77
CA ALA A 48 25.74 30.74 -39.01
C ALA A 48 26.37 31.69 -37.99
N GLY A 49 26.48 31.29 -36.74
CA GLY A 49 26.80 32.18 -35.64
C GLY A 49 26.16 31.69 -34.36
N ASN A 50 26.19 32.52 -33.32
CA ASN A 50 25.28 32.37 -32.20
C ASN A 50 24.38 33.61 -32.27
N ASP A 51 23.27 33.47 -32.97
CA ASP A 51 22.44 34.56 -33.46
C ASP A 51 21.22 34.78 -32.53
N GLU A 52 20.81 36.03 -32.35
CA GLU A 52 19.64 36.43 -31.54
C GLU A 52 18.60 37.02 -32.50
N VAL A 53 17.46 36.33 -32.69
CA VAL A 53 16.50 36.59 -33.77
C VAL A 53 15.12 36.91 -33.20
N TYR A 54 14.49 37.97 -33.72
CA TYR A 54 13.13 38.38 -33.39
C TYR A 54 12.29 38.49 -34.67
N GLY A 55 11.21 37.72 -34.76
CA GLY A 55 10.19 37.82 -35.81
C GLY A 55 9.37 39.10 -35.69
N GLY A 56 8.53 39.20 -34.67
CA GLY A 56 7.89 40.45 -34.26
C GLY A 56 6.36 40.42 -34.35
N LEU A 57 5.79 40.76 -35.50
CA LEU A 57 4.34 40.84 -35.72
C LEU A 57 3.96 40.16 -37.04
N GLY A 58 2.98 39.26 -36.99
CA GLY A 58 2.50 38.51 -38.17
C GLY A 58 3.06 37.10 -38.21
N ASP A 59 2.58 36.30 -39.16
CA ASP A 59 2.89 34.87 -39.26
C ASP A 59 4.31 34.69 -39.86
N ASP A 60 5.32 34.53 -39.01
CA ASP A 60 6.74 34.53 -39.38
C ASP A 60 7.30 33.16 -39.78
N SER A 61 8.40 33.16 -40.52
CA SER A 61 9.16 31.94 -40.85
C SER A 61 10.64 32.15 -40.61
N ILE A 62 11.19 31.49 -39.58
CA ILE A 62 12.54 31.75 -39.07
C ILE A 62 13.37 30.46 -39.07
N SER A 63 14.61 30.55 -39.54
CA SER A 63 15.63 29.52 -39.39
C SER A 63 16.88 30.10 -38.76
N GLY A 64 17.36 29.51 -37.65
CA GLY A 64 18.62 29.86 -36.99
C GLY A 64 19.82 29.55 -37.88
N GLY A 65 20.28 28.30 -37.91
CA GLY A 65 21.25 27.83 -38.91
C GLY A 65 22.36 26.94 -38.34
N GLU A 66 23.61 27.38 -38.45
CA GLU A 66 24.77 26.70 -37.83
C GLU A 66 25.24 27.46 -36.57
N GLY A 67 24.97 26.93 -35.40
CA GLY A 67 25.49 27.37 -34.10
C GLY A 67 24.39 27.38 -33.03
N ALA A 68 24.61 28.04 -31.89
CA ALA A 68 23.67 28.00 -30.77
C ALA A 68 22.91 29.34 -30.68
N ASP A 69 21.70 29.33 -31.21
CA ASP A 69 20.88 30.48 -31.52
C ASP A 69 19.78 30.73 -30.46
N THR A 70 19.18 31.91 -30.51
CA THR A 70 18.00 32.23 -29.69
C THR A 70 16.96 32.92 -30.56
N ILE A 71 15.82 32.26 -30.75
CA ILE A 71 14.75 32.69 -31.64
C ILE A 71 13.52 33.08 -30.80
N PHE A 72 12.93 34.22 -31.14
CA PHE A 72 11.62 34.65 -30.67
C PHE A 72 10.74 34.86 -31.90
N GLY A 73 9.60 34.16 -31.98
CA GLY A 73 8.55 34.39 -32.97
C GLY A 73 7.91 35.77 -32.77
N GLY A 74 6.81 35.85 -32.02
CA GLY A 74 6.22 37.12 -31.60
C GLY A 74 4.71 37.10 -31.45
N ASP A 75 4.02 38.07 -32.06
CA ASP A 75 2.56 38.08 -32.21
C ASP A 75 2.19 37.44 -33.58
N GLY A 76 1.97 36.12 -33.69
CA GLY A 76 1.80 35.46 -34.99
C GLY A 76 1.54 33.95 -34.88
N ASN A 77 1.17 33.31 -35.98
CA ASN A 77 1.22 31.84 -36.10
C ASN A 77 2.51 31.47 -36.83
N ASP A 78 3.58 31.24 -36.09
CA ASP A 78 4.95 31.23 -36.58
C ASP A 78 5.47 29.82 -36.92
N PHE A 79 6.47 29.79 -37.81
CA PHE A 79 7.17 28.56 -38.21
C PHE A 79 8.67 28.71 -37.93
N LEU A 80 9.15 28.02 -36.90
CA LEU A 80 10.47 28.21 -36.31
C LEU A 80 11.31 26.92 -36.42
N GLU A 81 12.43 26.99 -37.13
CA GLU A 81 13.41 25.91 -37.27
C GLU A 81 14.74 26.29 -36.59
N THR A 82 15.29 25.38 -35.75
CA THR A 82 16.64 25.49 -35.17
C THR A 82 17.70 25.70 -36.27
N GLY A 83 17.75 24.77 -37.22
CA GLY A 83 18.71 24.72 -38.31
C GLY A 83 19.45 23.39 -38.38
N PHE A 84 20.75 23.44 -38.65
CA PHE A 84 21.64 22.29 -38.75
C PHE A 84 22.87 22.48 -37.85
N GLY A 85 22.79 22.02 -36.59
CA GLY A 85 23.84 22.18 -35.59
C GLY A 85 24.12 20.91 -34.77
N ASP A 86 25.14 21.01 -33.90
CA ASP A 86 25.42 20.08 -32.80
C ASP A 86 25.63 21.00 -31.56
N ASP A 87 24.64 21.87 -31.39
CA ASP A 87 24.63 23.15 -30.67
C ASP A 87 23.29 23.25 -29.92
N GLY A 88 23.24 23.94 -28.78
CA GLY A 88 22.03 23.99 -27.93
C GLY A 88 21.25 25.28 -28.13
N ASP A 89 20.15 25.18 -28.86
CA ASP A 89 19.29 26.28 -29.27
C ASP A 89 18.22 26.63 -28.24
N THR A 90 17.59 27.79 -28.39
CA THR A 90 16.46 28.20 -27.56
C THR A 90 15.42 28.94 -28.40
N ILE A 91 14.22 28.38 -28.50
CA ILE A 91 13.13 28.94 -29.31
C ILE A 91 11.93 29.25 -28.42
N TYR A 92 11.40 30.47 -28.59
CA TYR A 92 10.13 30.92 -28.04
C TYR A 92 9.19 31.21 -29.21
N GLY A 93 8.01 30.59 -29.24
CA GLY A 93 6.93 30.91 -30.18
C GLY A 93 6.36 32.30 -29.92
N GLY A 94 5.36 32.39 -29.05
CA GLY A 94 4.81 33.65 -28.56
C GLY A 94 3.29 33.64 -28.37
N ASP A 95 2.61 34.59 -29.02
CA ASP A 95 1.16 34.78 -29.02
C ASP A 95 0.57 34.28 -30.36
N GLY A 96 0.25 32.98 -30.49
CA GLY A 96 -0.49 32.38 -31.61
C GLY A 96 -0.29 30.86 -31.72
N ASP A 97 -0.91 30.19 -32.70
CA ASP A 97 -0.72 28.72 -32.86
C ASP A 97 0.57 28.45 -33.68
N ASP A 98 1.64 28.12 -32.98
CA ASP A 98 3.00 28.06 -33.51
C ASP A 98 3.44 26.65 -33.92
N THR A 99 4.52 26.58 -34.69
CA THR A 99 5.11 25.31 -35.17
C THR A 99 6.64 25.38 -35.07
N ILE A 100 7.17 24.67 -34.09
CA ILE A 100 8.59 24.63 -33.72
C ILE A 100 9.15 23.25 -34.08
N LEU A 101 10.23 23.21 -34.86
CA LEU A 101 10.92 21.97 -35.23
C LEU A 101 12.41 22.09 -34.99
N ASP A 102 13.00 21.11 -34.30
CA ASP A 102 14.38 20.78 -34.60
C ASP A 102 14.50 20.13 -35.99
N THR A 103 15.50 20.58 -36.76
CA THR A 103 15.91 19.91 -38.01
C THR A 103 17.34 19.38 -37.96
N GLY A 104 17.91 19.33 -36.74
CA GLY A 104 19.12 18.62 -36.38
C GLY A 104 19.08 17.14 -36.76
N SER A 105 20.26 16.52 -36.65
CA SER A 105 20.44 15.07 -36.92
C SER A 105 21.62 14.52 -36.11
N THR A 106 21.81 15.13 -34.95
CA THR A 106 22.93 15.04 -34.04
C THR A 106 22.41 15.45 -32.67
N LEU A 107 23.00 14.89 -31.60
CA LEU A 107 22.50 15.01 -30.23
C LEU A 107 22.76 16.42 -29.67
N SER A 108 21.92 17.37 -30.05
CA SER A 108 21.81 18.70 -29.44
C SER A 108 21.04 18.59 -28.10
N ASN A 109 20.77 19.73 -27.48
CA ASN A 109 20.17 19.81 -26.15
C ASN A 109 19.44 21.15 -26.12
N ASP A 110 18.21 21.12 -26.57
CA ASP A 110 17.50 22.31 -27.02
C ASP A 110 16.41 22.71 -26.02
N THR A 111 15.89 23.92 -26.16
CA THR A 111 14.85 24.45 -25.27
C THR A 111 13.76 25.12 -26.09
N PHE A 112 12.54 24.63 -25.95
CA PHE A 112 11.38 25.03 -26.74
C PHE A 112 10.26 25.48 -25.80
N ASP A 113 9.69 26.65 -26.09
CA ASP A 113 8.59 27.27 -25.35
C ASP A 113 7.57 27.77 -26.39
N GLY A 114 6.43 27.09 -26.54
CA GLY A 114 5.39 27.45 -27.52
C GLY A 114 4.77 28.79 -27.18
N GLY A 115 4.20 28.89 -25.98
CA GLY A 115 3.76 30.13 -25.37
C GLY A 115 2.25 30.19 -25.20
N ALA A 116 1.52 30.75 -26.16
CA ALA A 116 0.09 31.03 -26.04
C ALA A 116 -0.69 30.78 -27.33
N GLY A 117 -0.86 29.51 -27.69
CA GLY A 117 -1.74 29.05 -28.76
C GLY A 117 -2.00 27.55 -28.67
N ASN A 118 -2.21 26.90 -29.81
CA ASN A 118 -2.31 25.43 -29.87
C ASN A 118 -1.09 24.93 -30.65
N ASP A 119 0.01 24.77 -29.93
CA ASP A 119 1.35 24.75 -30.54
C ASP A 119 1.75 23.33 -30.96
N GLN A 120 2.72 23.22 -31.87
CA GLN A 120 3.31 21.95 -32.29
C GLN A 120 4.83 22.02 -32.16
N ILE A 121 5.40 21.17 -31.29
CA ILE A 121 6.82 21.16 -30.95
C ILE A 121 7.39 19.76 -31.21
N LEU A 122 8.52 19.68 -31.92
CA LEU A 122 9.28 18.46 -32.19
C LEU A 122 10.77 18.67 -31.84
N GLY A 123 11.30 17.98 -30.82
CA GLY A 123 12.69 18.10 -30.34
C GLY A 123 13.72 17.29 -31.13
N ALA A 124 13.29 16.21 -31.77
CA ALA A 124 14.07 15.30 -32.62
C ALA A 124 15.05 14.36 -31.88
N GLU A 125 16.35 14.66 -31.78
CA GLU A 125 17.32 13.78 -31.08
C GLU A 125 18.24 14.60 -30.18
N GLY A 126 18.12 14.43 -28.86
CA GLY A 126 18.78 15.29 -27.89
C GLY A 126 18.62 14.85 -26.43
N ASN A 127 18.62 15.82 -25.52
CA ASN A 127 17.94 15.71 -24.23
C ASN A 127 17.37 17.11 -24.00
N ASP A 128 16.13 17.30 -24.38
CA ASP A 128 15.54 18.61 -24.62
C ASP A 128 14.67 19.06 -23.45
N THR A 129 14.28 20.33 -23.48
CA THR A 129 13.35 20.90 -22.51
C THR A 129 12.21 21.57 -23.26
N ILE A 130 11.02 21.01 -23.16
CA ILE A 130 9.84 21.43 -23.91
C ILE A 130 8.78 21.99 -22.95
N ILE A 131 8.24 23.15 -23.30
CA ILE A 131 7.11 23.80 -22.65
C ILE A 131 6.08 24.09 -23.75
N GLY A 132 4.88 23.50 -23.65
CA GLY A 132 3.78 23.86 -24.57
C GLY A 132 3.38 25.31 -24.36
N GLY A 133 2.97 25.63 -23.13
CA GLY A 133 2.55 26.98 -22.76
C GLY A 133 1.10 26.95 -22.31
N THR A 134 0.23 27.73 -22.95
CA THR A 134 -1.22 27.71 -22.67
C THR A 134 -2.04 27.41 -23.92
N GLY A 135 -2.62 26.20 -24.01
CA GLY A 135 -3.69 25.93 -24.98
C GLY A 135 -4.06 24.46 -25.17
N GLN A 136 -3.63 23.87 -26.29
CA GLN A 136 -3.82 22.45 -26.64
C GLN A 136 -2.63 22.01 -27.49
N ASP A 137 -1.54 21.68 -26.83
CA ASP A 137 -0.23 21.63 -27.45
C ASP A 137 0.17 20.19 -27.81
N GLY A 138 0.80 20.02 -28.96
CA GLY A 138 1.40 18.75 -29.37
C GLY A 138 2.90 18.81 -29.18
N MET A 139 3.42 17.96 -28.30
CA MET A 139 4.83 17.90 -27.95
C MET A 139 5.37 16.49 -28.25
N ASP A 140 6.47 16.40 -28.97
CA ASP A 140 7.18 15.15 -29.30
C ASP A 140 8.67 15.41 -29.03
N GLY A 141 9.23 14.81 -27.97
CA GLY A 141 10.65 14.97 -27.62
C GLY A 141 11.52 14.31 -28.68
N GLY A 142 11.32 13.01 -28.85
CA GLY A 142 11.77 12.22 -29.98
C GLY A 142 12.72 11.10 -29.56
N GLY A 143 13.97 11.42 -29.27
CA GLY A 143 15.00 10.44 -28.93
C GLY A 143 16.07 10.98 -28.00
N GLY A 144 16.06 10.50 -26.75
CA GLY A 144 16.87 11.00 -25.65
C GLY A 144 16.17 10.83 -24.31
N ASP A 145 16.73 11.40 -23.24
CA ASP A 145 16.00 11.60 -21.98
C ASP A 145 15.49 13.07 -21.93
N ASP A 146 14.25 13.33 -22.35
CA ASP A 146 13.66 14.67 -22.49
C ASP A 146 12.89 15.15 -21.24
N VAL A 147 12.63 16.46 -21.15
CA VAL A 147 11.90 17.09 -20.02
C VAL A 147 10.75 17.95 -20.53
N PHE A 148 9.52 17.58 -20.19
CA PHE A 148 8.30 18.32 -20.51
C PHE A 148 7.80 19.07 -19.28
N ILE A 149 7.76 20.40 -19.34
CA ILE A 149 7.37 21.24 -18.19
C ILE A 149 5.90 21.66 -18.33
N LEU A 150 5.10 21.40 -17.30
CA LEU A 150 3.73 21.90 -17.18
C LEU A 150 3.66 23.06 -16.18
N GLU A 151 3.19 24.23 -16.62
CA GLU A 151 2.93 25.39 -15.77
C GLU A 151 1.43 25.55 -15.43
N ASP A 152 1.13 26.34 -14.38
CA ASP A 152 -0.25 26.69 -13.98
C ASP A 152 -1.06 27.26 -15.15
N GLY A 153 -2.01 26.48 -15.67
CA GLY A 153 -2.91 26.89 -16.75
C GLY A 153 -2.57 26.36 -18.13
N TYR A 154 -1.84 25.23 -18.22
CA TYR A 154 -1.38 24.61 -19.47
C TYR A 154 -2.47 24.36 -20.53
N SER A 155 -3.77 24.30 -20.16
CA SER A 155 -4.87 24.44 -21.14
C SER A 155 -5.86 25.55 -20.77
N ASP A 156 -6.36 26.32 -21.75
CA ASP A 156 -7.28 27.44 -21.46
C ASP A 156 -8.65 27.01 -20.92
N THR A 157 -9.07 27.71 -19.87
CA THR A 157 -10.35 27.67 -19.18
C THR A 157 -11.59 27.93 -20.06
N GLY A 158 -11.90 27.01 -20.96
CA GLY A 158 -13.15 27.03 -21.73
C GLY A 158 -13.13 26.37 -23.11
N VAL A 159 -12.00 25.79 -23.53
CA VAL A 159 -11.89 25.04 -24.78
C VAL A 159 -11.74 23.54 -24.45
N PRO A 160 -12.64 22.65 -24.90
CA PRO A 160 -12.46 21.22 -24.67
C PRO A 160 -11.31 20.67 -25.52
N GLY A 161 -10.34 20.03 -24.88
CA GLY A 161 -9.23 19.33 -25.50
C GLY A 161 -8.05 19.26 -24.54
N SER A 162 -7.06 18.45 -24.92
CA SER A 162 -5.89 18.13 -24.11
C SER A 162 -4.64 18.44 -24.90
N ASP A 163 -3.56 18.76 -24.19
CA ASP A 163 -2.22 18.62 -24.73
C ASP A 163 -1.98 17.13 -25.09
N VAL A 164 -0.95 16.87 -25.87
CA VAL A 164 -0.52 15.52 -26.23
C VAL A 164 1.01 15.50 -26.17
N ILE A 165 1.55 14.72 -25.25
CA ILE A 165 2.98 14.58 -24.99
C ILE A 165 3.41 13.17 -25.37
N PHE A 166 4.34 13.09 -26.32
CA PHE A 166 5.15 11.93 -26.60
C PHE A 166 6.55 12.22 -26.09
N GLY A 167 7.07 11.39 -25.18
CA GLY A 167 8.46 11.48 -24.76
C GLY A 167 9.36 11.09 -25.92
N GLY A 168 9.53 9.78 -26.12
CA GLY A 168 10.31 9.29 -27.24
C GLY A 168 10.44 7.78 -27.31
N ASP A 169 11.66 7.32 -27.56
CA ASP A 169 12.03 5.93 -27.83
C ASP A 169 11.55 4.92 -26.76
N SER A 170 10.56 4.09 -27.14
CA SER A 170 9.87 3.09 -26.29
C SER A 170 10.72 1.92 -25.70
N ASP A 171 12.05 2.00 -25.66
CA ASP A 171 12.92 0.97 -25.06
C ASP A 171 13.97 1.46 -24.04
N GLU A 172 13.86 2.71 -23.60
CA GLU A 172 14.65 3.29 -22.51
C GLU A 172 14.19 2.76 -21.12
N THR A 173 15.05 2.83 -20.09
CA THR A 173 14.75 2.30 -18.72
C THR A 173 14.99 3.29 -17.59
N VAL A 174 15.44 4.47 -18.01
CA VAL A 174 15.51 5.79 -17.42
C VAL A 174 15.41 6.63 -18.69
N GLY A 175 14.46 7.54 -18.77
CA GLY A 175 14.09 8.23 -20.00
C GLY A 175 13.32 9.49 -19.65
N ASP A 176 12.17 9.68 -20.28
CA ASP A 176 11.50 10.97 -20.36
C ASP A 176 10.83 11.39 -19.05
N VAL A 177 10.82 12.70 -18.81
CA VAL A 177 10.40 13.31 -17.55
C VAL A 177 9.26 14.30 -17.79
N LEU A 178 8.10 14.05 -17.19
CA LEU A 178 7.10 15.09 -16.98
C LEU A 178 7.42 15.86 -15.69
N ASP A 179 7.64 17.18 -15.80
CA ASP A 179 7.86 18.08 -14.68
C ASP A 179 6.67 19.04 -14.52
N ALA A 180 5.71 18.64 -13.68
CA ALA A 180 4.58 19.44 -13.25
C ALA A 180 4.83 20.13 -11.89
N THR A 181 6.08 20.28 -11.44
CA THR A 181 6.38 20.89 -10.12
C THR A 181 6.00 22.38 -10.00
N ALA A 182 5.65 23.02 -11.12
CA ALA A 182 5.10 24.38 -11.16
C ALA A 182 3.57 24.43 -11.00
N VAL A 183 2.86 23.30 -11.07
CA VAL A 183 1.41 23.20 -10.92
C VAL A 183 1.01 23.29 -9.44
N THR A 184 0.02 24.12 -9.12
CA THR A 184 -0.36 24.42 -7.72
C THR A 184 -1.78 24.01 -7.33
N GLU A 185 -2.54 23.40 -8.23
CA GLU A 185 -3.88 22.84 -7.97
C GLU A 185 -3.84 21.30 -7.98
N ASP A 186 -4.71 20.66 -7.21
CA ASP A 186 -4.82 19.20 -7.09
C ASP A 186 -4.90 18.51 -8.46
N SER A 187 -4.03 17.52 -8.67
CA SER A 187 -3.87 16.74 -9.88
C SER A 187 -4.31 15.29 -9.68
N VAL A 188 -4.91 14.68 -10.71
CA VAL A 188 -5.17 13.22 -10.72
C VAL A 188 -4.43 12.58 -11.88
N LEU A 189 -3.33 11.86 -11.68
CA LEU A 189 -2.56 11.11 -12.69
C LEU A 189 -3.06 9.66 -12.80
N THR A 190 -3.38 9.14 -13.99
CA THR A 190 -3.78 7.72 -14.19
C THR A 190 -2.94 7.02 -15.26
N PHE A 191 -2.26 5.94 -14.89
CA PHE A 191 -1.50 5.13 -15.84
C PHE A 191 -2.42 4.21 -16.67
N GLY A 192 -2.13 4.08 -17.97
CA GLY A 192 -2.96 3.42 -18.96
C GLY A 192 -2.70 1.92 -19.02
N GLY A 193 -3.74 1.09 -18.96
CA GLY A 193 -3.55 -0.37 -18.93
C GLY A 193 -2.91 -0.92 -20.22
N GLY A 194 -1.67 -1.43 -20.12
CA GLY A 194 -0.82 -1.94 -21.20
C GLY A 194 -1.48 -2.82 -22.26
N GLY A 195 -2.02 -2.17 -23.30
CA GLY A 195 -2.62 -2.79 -24.48
C GLY A 195 -1.57 -3.03 -25.57
N GLY A 196 -0.74 -4.06 -25.40
CA GLY A 196 0.48 -4.34 -26.18
C GLY A 196 0.57 -3.80 -27.62
N SER A 197 1.67 -3.06 -27.84
CA SER A 197 2.03 -2.26 -29.02
C SER A 197 1.33 -2.57 -30.35
N SER A 198 0.61 -1.56 -30.83
CA SER A 198 0.58 -1.24 -32.25
C SER A 198 0.89 0.25 -32.43
N ASP A 199 2.19 0.55 -32.50
CA ASP A 199 2.80 1.61 -33.30
C ASP A 199 1.77 2.44 -34.11
N PRO A 200 1.52 3.72 -33.73
CA PRO A 200 0.61 4.61 -34.44
C PRO A 200 1.18 5.17 -35.76
N GLY A 201 2.16 4.48 -36.36
CA GLY A 201 2.51 4.59 -37.76
C GLY A 201 3.72 5.47 -38.04
N ASP A 202 4.91 4.90 -37.81
CA ASP A 202 6.16 5.35 -38.44
C ASP A 202 5.93 5.76 -39.93
N PRO A 203 6.12 7.04 -40.29
CA PRO A 203 6.05 7.50 -41.68
C PRO A 203 7.40 7.29 -42.43
N GLY A 204 8.24 6.37 -41.98
CA GLY A 204 9.65 6.21 -42.36
C GLY A 204 10.03 4.99 -43.21
N ASP A 205 9.77 3.74 -42.78
CA ASP A 205 10.47 2.55 -43.35
C ASP A 205 10.12 2.20 -44.83
N PRO A 206 11.07 2.32 -45.79
CA PRO A 206 10.91 1.83 -47.15
C PRO A 206 11.44 0.39 -47.29
N GLY A 207 10.98 -0.53 -46.42
CA GLY A 207 11.63 -1.80 -46.09
C GLY A 207 11.18 -3.06 -46.84
N ASP A 208 9.95 -3.55 -46.60
CA ASP A 208 9.54 -4.95 -46.91
C ASP A 208 8.47 -5.08 -48.04
N PRO A 209 8.71 -5.86 -49.12
CA PRO A 209 7.74 -6.02 -50.19
C PRO A 209 6.58 -6.99 -49.87
N ASP A 210 5.37 -6.43 -49.82
CA ASP A 210 4.07 -7.11 -49.75
C ASP A 210 3.94 -8.43 -50.55
N PRO A 211 3.31 -9.48 -49.99
CA PRO A 211 2.90 -10.66 -50.75
C PRO A 211 1.75 -10.34 -51.73
N PRO A 212 1.65 -11.05 -52.87
CA PRO A 212 0.69 -10.69 -53.92
C PRO A 212 -0.77 -10.93 -53.52
N PRO A 213 -1.72 -10.06 -53.91
CA PRO A 213 -3.11 -10.13 -53.48
C PRO A 213 -3.88 -11.32 -54.06
N ASP A 214 -4.76 -11.90 -53.25
CA ASP A 214 -5.71 -12.94 -53.65
C ASP A 214 -6.78 -12.40 -54.63
N PRO A 215 -7.36 -13.27 -55.48
CA PRO A 215 -8.34 -12.86 -56.49
C PRO A 215 -9.71 -12.50 -55.87
N PRO A 216 -10.46 -11.53 -56.44
CA PRO A 216 -11.68 -11.01 -55.84
C PRO A 216 -12.84 -12.02 -55.86
N PRO A 217 -13.73 -12.00 -54.84
CA PRO A 217 -14.94 -12.82 -54.81
C PRO A 217 -16.04 -12.33 -55.78
N ASP A 218 -16.96 -13.22 -56.13
CA ASP A 218 -18.12 -12.93 -57.00
C ASP A 218 -19.05 -11.85 -56.40
N PRO A 219 -19.67 -10.99 -57.23
CA PRO A 219 -20.50 -9.88 -56.76
C PRO A 219 -21.87 -10.34 -56.19
N PRO A 220 -22.40 -9.66 -55.16
CA PRO A 220 -23.75 -9.89 -54.63
C PRO A 220 -24.85 -9.33 -55.57
N PRO A 221 -26.10 -9.81 -55.46
CA PRO A 221 -27.22 -9.34 -56.29
C PRO A 221 -27.78 -7.97 -55.83
N ASP A 222 -28.34 -7.22 -56.79
CA ASP A 222 -28.82 -5.84 -56.63
C ASP A 222 -29.81 -5.62 -55.44
N PRO A 223 -29.71 -4.48 -54.72
CA PRO A 223 -30.66 -4.09 -53.67
C PRO A 223 -32.00 -3.54 -54.21
N PRO A 224 -33.08 -3.57 -53.41
CA PRO A 224 -34.36 -2.92 -53.72
C PRO A 224 -34.28 -1.38 -53.59
N PRO A 225 -35.21 -0.62 -54.20
CA PRO A 225 -35.10 0.84 -54.33
C PRO A 225 -35.37 1.62 -53.03
N ASP A 226 -34.70 2.78 -52.93
CA ASP A 226 -34.63 3.62 -51.73
C ASP A 226 -35.97 4.23 -51.26
N PRO A 227 -36.13 4.46 -49.93
CA PRO A 227 -37.19 5.30 -49.38
C PRO A 227 -36.93 6.81 -49.66
N PRO A 228 -37.95 7.68 -49.52
CA PRO A 228 -37.80 9.12 -49.75
C PRO A 228 -36.88 9.79 -48.70
N PRO A 229 -36.24 10.92 -49.03
CA PRO A 229 -35.28 11.58 -48.14
C PRO A 229 -35.96 12.18 -46.90
N ASP A 230 -35.29 12.05 -45.77
CA ASP A 230 -35.65 12.66 -44.50
C ASP A 230 -35.43 14.19 -44.49
N PRO A 231 -36.14 14.94 -43.62
CA PRO A 231 -35.95 16.38 -43.47
C PRO A 231 -34.56 16.72 -42.90
N PRO A 232 -34.05 17.95 -43.11
CA PRO A 232 -32.76 18.36 -42.55
C PRO A 232 -32.80 18.34 -41.01
N PRO A 233 -31.67 18.03 -40.34
CA PRO A 233 -31.60 17.98 -38.88
C PRO A 233 -31.79 19.37 -38.26
N ASP A 234 -32.49 19.40 -37.12
CA ASP A 234 -32.43 20.50 -36.16
C ASP A 234 -31.10 20.40 -35.37
N PRO A 235 -30.51 21.53 -34.93
CA PRO A 235 -29.33 21.51 -34.07
C PRO A 235 -29.74 21.40 -32.59
N ASP A 236 -29.16 20.47 -31.86
CA ASP A 236 -29.02 20.53 -30.40
C ASP A 236 -27.67 19.88 -30.01
N PRO A 237 -26.99 20.34 -28.94
CA PRO A 237 -25.63 19.93 -28.60
C PRO A 237 -25.60 18.83 -27.52
N ASP A 238 -24.71 17.86 -27.72
CA ASP A 238 -23.92 17.17 -26.68
C ASP A 238 -23.00 16.13 -27.35
N PRO A 239 -21.68 16.12 -27.11
CA PRO A 239 -20.83 14.96 -27.30
C PRO A 239 -20.86 14.09 -26.03
N ASP A 240 -21.31 12.84 -26.18
CA ASP A 240 -21.19 11.78 -25.17
C ASP A 240 -19.82 11.11 -25.34
N PRO A 241 -18.94 11.03 -24.32
CA PRO A 241 -17.60 10.47 -24.47
C PRO A 241 -17.63 8.93 -24.45
N GLU A 242 -17.57 8.30 -25.63
CA GLU A 242 -17.20 6.88 -25.72
C GLU A 242 -15.68 6.72 -25.89
N THR A 243 -15.07 6.31 -24.80
CA THR A 243 -13.68 5.87 -24.63
C THR A 243 -13.20 4.92 -25.74
N GLY A 244 -12.03 5.24 -26.30
CA GLY A 244 -11.43 4.48 -27.39
C GLY A 244 -9.97 4.85 -27.71
N GLY A 245 -9.22 5.38 -26.74
CA GLY A 245 -7.79 5.65 -26.84
C GLY A 245 -6.97 4.35 -26.79
N THR A 246 -5.81 4.36 -27.46
CA THR A 246 -4.91 3.21 -27.56
C THR A 246 -3.72 3.33 -26.62
N GLY A 247 -3.90 2.92 -25.36
CA GLY A 247 -2.81 2.42 -24.52
C GLY A 247 -1.63 3.35 -24.22
N GLY A 248 -1.84 4.66 -24.21
CA GLY A 248 -0.95 5.63 -23.55
C GLY A 248 -1.41 5.88 -22.11
N ASP A 249 -0.57 6.54 -21.33
CA ASP A 249 -0.88 6.98 -19.98
C ASP A 249 -1.81 8.20 -20.03
N HIS A 250 -2.90 8.15 -19.27
CA HIS A 250 -4.02 9.07 -19.43
C HIS A 250 -4.22 9.92 -18.18
N LEU A 251 -3.70 11.14 -18.19
CA LEU A 251 -4.36 12.23 -17.46
C LEU A 251 -3.84 12.46 -16.04
N LEU A 252 -3.11 13.58 -15.81
CA LEU A 252 -2.97 14.48 -14.64
C LEU A 252 -4.12 15.56 -14.52
N GLU A 253 -5.37 15.23 -14.17
CA GLU A 253 -6.51 16.17 -14.25
C GLU A 253 -6.44 17.30 -13.18
N THR A 254 -6.16 18.55 -13.58
CA THR A 254 -6.31 19.75 -12.73
C THR A 254 -7.64 20.47 -13.01
N GLY A 255 -8.75 19.81 -12.65
CA GLY A 255 -10.11 20.35 -12.63
C GLY A 255 -10.81 20.63 -13.98
N ALA A 256 -10.12 21.22 -14.95
CA ALA A 256 -10.61 21.39 -16.33
C ALA A 256 -9.53 21.16 -17.39
N ASN A 257 -8.27 20.98 -16.97
CA ASN A 257 -7.13 20.90 -17.87
C ASN A 257 -6.75 19.45 -18.17
N SER A 258 -6.21 19.21 -19.37
CA SER A 258 -5.93 17.86 -19.86
C SER A 258 -4.68 17.75 -20.77
N ALA A 259 -4.04 16.58 -20.81
CA ALA A 259 -2.74 16.26 -21.43
C ALA A 259 -2.60 14.73 -21.58
N GLU A 260 -2.67 14.17 -22.77
CA GLU A 260 -2.46 12.72 -23.01
C GLU A 260 -0.96 12.40 -23.08
N LEU A 261 -0.49 11.35 -22.39
CA LEU A 261 0.94 11.07 -22.21
C LEU A 261 1.31 9.72 -22.85
N THR A 262 2.51 9.60 -23.43
CA THR A 262 2.99 8.32 -23.98
C THR A 262 4.51 8.30 -23.98
N GLY A 263 5.10 7.23 -23.43
CA GLY A 263 6.56 7.10 -23.30
C GLY A 263 7.13 8.12 -22.33
N ILE A 264 6.63 8.13 -21.09
CA ILE A 264 7.17 8.95 -20.00
C ILE A 264 7.49 8.00 -18.84
N GLU A 265 8.75 7.93 -18.44
CA GLU A 265 9.22 7.02 -17.38
C GLU A 265 9.25 7.67 -15.99
N GLN A 266 9.38 9.00 -15.93
CA GLN A 266 9.40 9.76 -14.69
C GLN A 266 8.37 10.88 -14.64
N TYR A 267 7.67 10.99 -13.52
CA TYR A 267 6.64 11.98 -13.27
C TYR A 267 6.98 12.75 -12.00
N ASN A 268 7.10 14.08 -12.08
CA ASN A 268 7.22 14.97 -10.92
C ASN A 268 5.97 15.83 -10.83
N LEU A 269 5.23 15.72 -9.74
CA LEU A 269 3.96 16.42 -9.54
C LEU A 269 4.14 17.68 -8.65
N GLY A 270 3.02 18.31 -8.30
CA GLY A 270 2.96 19.74 -8.00
C GLY A 270 3.09 20.10 -6.52
N SER A 271 2.30 21.10 -6.11
CA SER A 271 2.03 21.40 -4.70
C SER A 271 0.55 21.28 -4.33
N GLY A 272 -0.19 20.43 -5.06
CA GLY A 272 -1.60 20.09 -4.80
C GLY A 272 -1.71 18.92 -3.82
N ASP A 273 -2.95 18.55 -3.45
CA ASP A 273 -3.19 17.25 -2.80
C ASP A 273 -3.41 16.21 -3.93
N ASP A 274 -2.32 15.64 -4.46
CA ASP A 274 -2.28 14.93 -5.75
C ASP A 274 -2.62 13.42 -5.61
N LEU A 275 -3.30 12.86 -6.62
CA LEU A 275 -3.73 11.46 -6.69
C LEU A 275 -3.10 10.75 -7.90
N VAL A 276 -2.34 9.69 -7.67
CA VAL A 276 -1.85 8.79 -8.73
C VAL A 276 -2.61 7.46 -8.68
N ILE A 277 -3.02 6.96 -9.84
CA ILE A 277 -3.70 5.67 -10.02
C ILE A 277 -2.83 4.78 -10.90
N ASP A 278 -2.30 3.72 -10.30
CA ASP A 278 -1.32 2.83 -10.91
C ASP A 278 -1.92 1.76 -11.86
N ASN A 279 -1.09 1.22 -12.77
CA ASN A 279 -1.44 0.17 -13.74
C ASN A 279 -0.73 -1.18 -13.44
N SER A 280 0.13 -1.66 -14.34
CA SER A 280 0.97 -2.86 -14.19
C SER A 280 2.41 -2.72 -14.73
N ASP A 281 2.72 -1.57 -15.32
CA ASP A 281 4.06 -1.22 -15.76
C ASP A 281 4.83 -0.60 -14.56
N GLY A 282 6.06 -0.11 -14.71
CA GLY A 282 6.86 0.35 -13.56
C GLY A 282 7.31 1.79 -13.72
N HIS A 283 6.87 2.67 -12.82
CA HIS A 283 7.04 4.12 -12.94
C HIS A 283 7.97 4.70 -11.88
N SER A 284 8.55 5.86 -12.14
CA SER A 284 9.20 6.68 -11.13
C SER A 284 8.38 7.94 -10.89
N VAL A 285 7.74 8.04 -9.72
CA VAL A 285 6.82 9.14 -9.40
C VAL A 285 7.27 9.89 -8.15
N HIS A 286 7.34 11.22 -8.26
CA HIS A 286 7.51 12.15 -7.15
C HIS A 286 6.21 12.96 -7.01
N MET A 287 5.51 12.88 -5.88
CA MET A 287 4.19 13.48 -5.68
C MET A 287 4.26 14.98 -5.32
N GLY A 288 5.30 15.42 -4.61
CA GLY A 288 5.64 16.85 -4.49
C GLY A 288 5.49 17.43 -3.08
N ASP A 289 4.64 18.46 -2.93
CA ASP A 289 4.31 19.12 -1.66
C ASP A 289 2.77 19.03 -1.46
N GLY A 290 2.25 18.10 -0.65
CA GLY A 290 0.80 17.88 -0.52
C GLY A 290 0.38 17.07 0.72
N ASP A 291 -0.88 16.63 0.76
CA ASP A 291 -1.29 15.37 1.42
C ASP A 291 -1.65 14.36 0.30
N ASP A 292 -0.64 13.75 -0.32
CA ASP A 292 -0.76 13.02 -1.59
C ASP A 292 -1.22 11.56 -1.44
N THR A 293 -1.72 10.95 -2.52
CA THR A 293 -2.17 9.55 -2.55
C THR A 293 -1.73 8.79 -3.80
N PHE A 294 -1.04 7.67 -3.62
CA PHE A 294 -0.68 6.71 -4.69
C PHE A 294 -1.49 5.42 -4.54
N GLN A 295 -2.44 5.18 -5.45
CA GLN A 295 -3.37 4.03 -5.43
C GLN A 295 -2.83 2.83 -6.24
N ILE A 296 -2.77 1.66 -5.62
CA ILE A 296 -2.27 0.41 -6.24
C ILE A 296 -3.31 -0.71 -6.30
N SER A 297 -3.17 -1.59 -7.29
CA SER A 297 -4.05 -2.75 -7.51
C SER A 297 -3.26 -4.06 -7.66
N ASP A 298 -3.91 -5.22 -7.81
CA ASP A 298 -3.27 -6.54 -7.65
C ASP A 298 -2.03 -6.83 -8.53
N ASP A 299 -1.89 -6.16 -9.68
CA ASP A 299 -0.84 -6.38 -10.68
C ASP A 299 0.12 -5.17 -10.81
N PHE A 300 0.30 -4.37 -9.73
CA PHE A 300 1.03 -3.07 -9.61
C PHE A 300 2.53 -2.99 -10.00
N GLY A 301 3.05 -3.82 -10.91
CA GLY A 301 4.37 -3.58 -11.51
C GLY A 301 5.55 -3.41 -10.53
N ASN A 302 6.43 -2.43 -10.79
CA ASN A 302 7.64 -2.21 -9.98
C ASN A 302 8.02 -0.72 -9.90
N ASP A 303 7.32 0.04 -9.05
CA ASP A 303 7.46 1.49 -8.98
C ASP A 303 8.50 1.97 -7.98
N THR A 304 8.94 3.21 -8.22
CA THR A 304 9.66 4.05 -7.25
C THR A 304 8.80 5.26 -6.94
N ILE A 305 8.42 5.41 -5.67
CA ILE A 305 7.49 6.45 -5.20
C ILE A 305 8.22 7.36 -4.22
N VAL A 306 8.15 8.67 -4.43
CA VAL A 306 8.47 9.67 -3.42
C VAL A 306 7.21 10.49 -3.19
N GLY A 307 6.74 10.62 -1.95
CA GLY A 307 5.66 11.57 -1.65
C GLY A 307 6.22 12.99 -1.63
N GLY A 308 6.43 13.50 -0.43
CA GLY A 308 6.82 14.88 -0.17
C GLY A 308 7.33 15.11 1.24
N ASN A 309 7.62 16.37 1.56
CA ASN A 309 7.95 16.81 2.92
C ASN A 309 7.40 18.22 3.24
N GLY A 310 6.51 18.73 2.37
CA GLY A 310 5.95 20.08 2.39
C GLY A 310 4.45 20.03 2.14
N GLY A 311 3.73 21.11 2.44
CA GLY A 311 2.26 21.14 2.36
C GLY A 311 1.54 20.43 3.52
N GLU A 312 1.99 19.23 3.89
CA GLU A 312 1.32 18.22 4.71
C GLU A 312 0.50 18.69 5.93
N THR A 313 -0.64 18.03 6.12
CA THR A 313 -1.41 17.98 7.37
C THR A 313 -1.68 16.58 7.90
N THR A 314 -1.65 15.58 7.02
CA THR A 314 -1.91 14.15 7.22
C THR A 314 -0.69 13.30 6.83
N GLY A 315 0.12 13.77 5.88
CA GLY A 315 1.23 13.03 5.28
C GLY A 315 0.77 12.15 4.13
N ASP A 316 1.71 11.73 3.29
CA ASP A 316 1.39 11.09 2.03
C ASP A 316 0.98 9.62 2.23
N THR A 317 0.22 9.08 1.27
CA THR A 317 -0.47 7.80 1.41
C THR A 317 -0.23 6.86 0.23
N ILE A 318 0.27 5.64 0.51
CA ILE A 318 0.07 4.51 -0.41
C ILE A 318 -1.26 3.85 -0.07
N ASP A 319 -2.21 3.87 -1.01
CA ASP A 319 -3.53 3.27 -0.86
C ASP A 319 -3.64 1.95 -1.64
N GLY A 320 -3.33 0.87 -0.94
CA GLY A 320 -3.49 -0.50 -1.42
C GLY A 320 -4.83 -1.15 -1.08
N ALA A 321 -5.88 -0.38 -0.75
CA ALA A 321 -7.19 -0.96 -0.37
C ALA A 321 -7.88 -1.79 -1.48
N ALA A 322 -7.39 -1.70 -2.72
CA ALA A 322 -7.86 -2.49 -3.85
C ALA A 322 -7.10 -3.83 -4.04
N LEU A 323 -6.00 -4.07 -3.31
CA LEU A 323 -5.25 -5.33 -3.35
C LEU A 323 -6.09 -6.49 -2.80
N THR A 324 -6.01 -7.67 -3.41
CA THR A 324 -6.71 -8.89 -2.93
C THR A 324 -5.78 -10.05 -2.62
N GLN A 325 -4.49 -9.90 -2.91
CA GLN A 325 -3.41 -10.85 -2.62
C GLN A 325 -2.67 -10.51 -1.32
N ASP A 326 -2.10 -11.53 -0.67
CA ASP A 326 -1.21 -11.36 0.48
C ASP A 326 0.02 -10.50 0.08
N VAL A 327 0.23 -9.35 0.73
CA VAL A 327 1.41 -8.48 0.53
C VAL A 327 2.33 -8.43 1.76
N THR A 328 3.59 -8.07 1.52
CA THR A 328 4.58 -7.80 2.56
C THR A 328 5.00 -6.33 2.50
N VAL A 329 4.76 -5.59 3.59
CA VAL A 329 5.25 -4.23 3.79
C VAL A 329 6.45 -4.28 4.73
N THR A 330 7.55 -3.65 4.33
CA THR A 330 8.78 -3.55 5.16
C THR A 330 9.28 -2.12 5.14
N PHE A 331 9.16 -1.44 6.28
CA PHE A 331 9.76 -0.11 6.47
C PHE A 331 11.26 -0.24 6.72
N THR A 332 12.05 0.62 6.09
CA THR A 332 13.52 0.68 6.23
C THR A 332 13.97 1.93 7.00
N SER A 333 13.16 2.98 7.01
CA SER A 333 13.23 4.14 7.91
C SER A 333 11.85 4.77 8.08
N GLU A 334 11.76 5.81 8.91
CA GLU A 334 10.64 6.77 8.89
C GLU A 334 10.40 7.22 7.44
N GLY A 335 9.14 7.22 7.01
CA GLY A 335 8.72 7.57 5.65
C GLY A 335 9.10 6.58 4.53
N ALA A 336 9.88 5.51 4.74
CA ALA A 336 10.46 4.76 3.62
C ALA A 336 10.45 3.24 3.77
N GLY A 337 10.20 2.50 2.69
CA GLY A 337 10.04 1.06 2.71
C GLY A 337 9.80 0.41 1.34
N THR A 338 9.26 -0.80 1.38
CA THR A 338 8.81 -1.55 0.20
C THR A 338 7.49 -2.26 0.49
N LEU A 339 6.56 -2.24 -0.46
CA LEU A 339 5.36 -3.08 -0.49
C LEU A 339 5.50 -4.08 -1.65
N THR A 340 5.32 -5.38 -1.41
CA THR A 340 5.48 -6.41 -2.45
C THR A 340 4.52 -7.59 -2.30
N ASN A 341 3.98 -8.08 -3.43
CA ASN A 341 3.25 -9.36 -3.51
C ASN A 341 4.20 -10.56 -3.82
N GLY A 342 5.51 -10.30 -3.95
CA GLY A 342 6.55 -11.27 -4.29
C GLY A 342 6.85 -11.43 -5.80
N THR A 343 6.04 -10.81 -6.66
CA THR A 343 6.30 -10.61 -8.10
C THR A 343 6.58 -9.12 -8.36
N ASP A 344 5.71 -8.29 -7.81
CA ASP A 344 5.59 -6.85 -8.02
C ASP A 344 6.05 -6.11 -6.75
N THR A 345 6.67 -4.93 -6.88
CA THR A 345 7.35 -4.24 -5.77
C THR A 345 7.35 -2.72 -5.92
N ALA A 346 6.53 -2.04 -5.11
CA ALA A 346 6.57 -0.60 -4.94
C ALA A 346 7.62 -0.26 -3.88
N THR A 347 8.64 0.52 -4.27
CA THR A 347 9.68 1.03 -3.36
C THR A 347 9.40 2.49 -3.07
N TYR A 348 9.28 2.86 -1.79
CA TYR A 348 8.82 4.19 -1.41
C TYR A 348 9.72 4.90 -0.41
N SER A 349 9.71 6.23 -0.45
CA SER A 349 10.31 7.11 0.54
C SER A 349 9.49 8.38 0.69
N GLU A 350 9.54 9.02 1.86
CA GLU A 350 8.76 10.23 2.14
C GLU A 350 7.24 9.93 1.97
N ILE A 351 6.78 8.83 2.59
CA ILE A 351 5.37 8.38 2.68
C ILE A 351 5.04 7.99 4.15
N GLU A 352 4.12 8.71 4.77
CA GLU A 352 3.78 8.57 6.20
C GLU A 352 2.74 7.47 6.44
N ASN A 353 1.86 7.23 5.47
CA ASN A 353 0.69 6.37 5.58
C ASN A 353 0.73 5.23 4.55
N VAL A 354 0.51 3.99 4.98
CA VAL A 354 0.39 2.82 4.08
C VAL A 354 -0.87 2.02 4.39
N THR A 355 -1.72 1.82 3.38
CA THR A 355 -2.90 0.94 3.45
C THR A 355 -2.67 -0.31 2.62
N THR A 356 -3.01 -1.49 3.15
CA THR A 356 -3.01 -2.76 2.39
C THR A 356 -4.45 -3.27 2.16
N GLY A 357 -4.61 -4.51 1.73
CA GLY A 357 -5.78 -4.95 0.96
C GLY A 357 -6.75 -5.88 1.69
N SER A 358 -7.22 -6.90 0.96
CA SER A 358 -7.97 -8.04 1.51
C SER A 358 -7.11 -9.31 1.69
N GLY A 359 -5.78 -9.15 1.78
CA GLY A 359 -4.80 -10.23 1.86
C GLY A 359 -4.64 -10.78 3.28
N ASN A 360 -3.70 -11.68 3.53
CA ASN A 360 -3.23 -11.99 4.89
C ASN A 360 -1.83 -11.39 5.00
N ASP A 361 -1.79 -10.11 5.30
CA ASP A 361 -0.64 -9.26 5.02
C ASP A 361 0.42 -9.34 6.11
N THR A 362 1.67 -9.02 5.77
CA THR A 362 2.79 -9.02 6.72
C THR A 362 3.46 -7.65 6.74
N ILE A 363 3.33 -6.94 7.86
CA ILE A 363 3.84 -5.58 8.04
C ILE A 363 4.98 -5.60 9.08
N THR A 364 6.15 -5.10 8.67
CA THR A 364 7.31 -4.94 9.55
C THR A 364 7.74 -3.47 9.55
N GLY A 365 7.44 -2.76 10.65
CA GLY A 365 7.88 -1.40 10.91
C GLY A 365 9.35 -1.31 11.37
N ASN A 366 9.78 -0.10 11.73
CA ASN A 366 11.20 0.26 11.79
C ASN A 366 11.65 0.83 13.16
N SER A 367 12.28 2.01 13.20
CA SER A 367 12.65 2.75 14.42
C SER A 367 12.12 4.20 14.48
N GLY A 368 11.44 4.66 13.42
CA GLY A 368 10.68 5.91 13.35
C GLY A 368 9.18 5.62 13.34
N SER A 369 8.37 6.66 13.56
CA SER A 369 6.91 6.47 13.67
C SER A 369 6.28 6.25 12.30
N SER A 370 5.32 5.34 12.23
CA SER A 370 4.64 4.95 10.99
C SER A 370 3.12 4.89 11.22
N THR A 371 2.32 5.25 10.23
CA THR A 371 0.88 5.02 10.24
C THR A 371 0.52 3.98 9.19
N PHE A 372 -0.27 2.97 9.54
CA PHE A 372 -0.73 1.99 8.55
C PHE A 372 -2.06 1.32 8.89
N ILE A 373 -2.73 0.87 7.83
CA ILE A 373 -4.02 0.17 7.86
C ILE A 373 -3.85 -1.16 7.11
N SER A 374 -4.14 -2.31 7.72
CA SER A 374 -3.93 -3.61 7.06
C SER A 374 -5.14 -4.19 6.32
N GLY A 375 -6.34 -3.62 6.53
CA GLY A 375 -7.53 -3.92 5.71
C GLY A 375 -8.34 -5.12 6.19
N ASP A 376 -8.74 -6.00 5.27
CA ASP A 376 -9.44 -7.27 5.58
C ASP A 376 -8.40 -8.40 5.53
N GLY A 377 -8.26 -9.27 6.54
CA GLY A 377 -7.20 -10.27 6.50
C GLY A 377 -7.12 -11.28 7.64
N ASN A 378 -5.89 -11.66 7.99
CA ASN A 378 -5.47 -12.33 9.23
C ASN A 378 -3.98 -12.00 9.42
N ASP A 379 -3.72 -10.75 9.76
CA ASP A 379 -2.47 -10.09 9.41
C ASP A 379 -1.39 -10.27 10.48
N GLN A 380 -0.14 -10.11 10.06
CA GLN A 380 1.02 -10.20 10.95
C GLN A 380 1.76 -8.88 10.97
N ILE A 381 1.54 -8.13 12.06
CA ILE A 381 1.99 -6.76 12.23
C ILE A 381 3.06 -6.72 13.33
N SER A 382 4.20 -6.09 13.03
CA SER A 382 5.21 -5.73 14.01
C SER A 382 5.51 -4.25 13.87
N THR A 383 5.14 -3.43 14.86
CA THR A 383 5.30 -1.96 14.78
C THR A 383 6.76 -1.53 14.82
N GLY A 384 7.57 -2.13 15.70
CA GLY A 384 8.99 -1.80 15.83
C GLY A 384 9.22 -0.75 16.91
N GLN A 385 10.20 0.14 16.73
CA GLN A 385 10.35 1.29 17.63
C GLN A 385 9.74 2.52 16.98
N GLY A 386 9.05 3.35 17.75
CA GLY A 386 8.39 4.51 17.21
C GLY A 386 7.31 5.03 18.15
N SER A 387 6.34 5.72 17.60
CA SER A 387 5.01 5.84 18.20
C SER A 387 4.02 5.60 17.07
N ASP A 388 3.86 4.33 16.73
CA ASP A 388 3.18 3.91 15.51
C ASP A 388 1.66 3.94 15.67
N THR A 389 0.93 4.16 14.58
CA THR A 389 -0.54 4.14 14.56
C THR A 389 -1.01 3.03 13.62
N VAL A 390 -1.79 2.09 14.16
CA VAL A 390 -2.21 0.87 13.47
C VAL A 390 -3.72 0.75 13.50
N ASP A 391 -4.32 0.46 12.34
CA ASP A 391 -5.66 -0.12 12.26
C ASP A 391 -5.60 -1.45 11.51
N ALA A 392 -5.75 -2.58 12.23
CA ALA A 392 -5.67 -3.90 11.63
C ALA A 392 -6.97 -4.34 10.92
N GLY A 393 -8.05 -3.57 11.07
CA GLY A 393 -9.25 -3.71 10.26
C GLY A 393 -10.12 -4.93 10.60
N ALA A 394 -10.10 -5.97 9.77
CA ALA A 394 -11.02 -7.11 9.88
C ALA A 394 -10.36 -8.46 9.60
N GLY A 395 -10.08 -9.22 10.65
CA GLY A 395 -9.37 -10.49 10.52
C GLY A 395 -9.34 -11.30 11.80
N ASN A 396 -8.19 -11.94 12.05
CA ASN A 396 -7.85 -12.50 13.36
C ASN A 396 -6.36 -12.21 13.51
N ASP A 397 -6.07 -10.97 13.89
CA ASP A 397 -4.81 -10.34 13.56
C ASP A 397 -3.79 -10.53 14.68
N THR A 398 -2.51 -10.55 14.33
CA THR A 398 -1.41 -10.77 15.26
C THR A 398 -0.49 -9.56 15.25
N ILE A 399 -0.60 -8.74 16.30
CA ILE A 399 0.05 -7.45 16.44
C ILE A 399 1.11 -7.53 17.54
N PHE A 400 2.37 -7.31 17.19
CA PHE A 400 3.45 -7.07 18.13
C PHE A 400 3.58 -5.55 18.31
N ALA A 401 3.16 -5.04 19.47
CA ALA A 401 3.10 -3.62 19.79
C ALA A 401 4.19 -3.23 20.81
N ASN A 402 4.66 -1.98 20.71
CA ASN A 402 5.85 -1.45 21.34
C ASN A 402 5.62 -0.05 21.97
N GLU A 403 6.68 0.60 22.47
CA GLU A 403 6.59 1.72 23.42
C GLU A 403 6.16 3.08 22.82
N GLY A 404 4.87 3.24 22.55
CA GLY A 404 4.31 4.51 22.08
C GLY A 404 3.03 4.37 21.26
N ASP A 405 2.74 3.15 20.87
CA ASP A 405 1.82 2.86 19.77
C ASP A 405 0.35 3.08 20.12
N SER A 406 -0.43 3.36 19.09
CA SER A 406 -1.88 3.45 19.11
C SER A 406 -2.46 2.39 18.17
N ILE A 407 -2.98 1.31 18.74
CA ILE A 407 -3.49 0.13 18.02
C ILE A 407 -5.02 0.11 18.05
N SER A 408 -5.64 -0.03 16.89
CA SER A 408 -6.98 -0.58 16.67
C SER A 408 -6.80 -1.98 16.07
N ALA A 409 -7.27 -3.03 16.75
CA ALA A 409 -7.23 -4.39 16.19
C ALA A 409 -8.45 -4.65 15.28
N GLY A 410 -9.63 -4.14 15.65
CA GLY A 410 -10.75 -3.90 14.75
C GLY A 410 -11.89 -4.91 14.90
N SER A 411 -11.87 -5.98 14.11
CA SER A 411 -12.95 -6.99 14.11
C SER A 411 -12.46 -8.40 13.81
N GLY A 412 -12.57 -9.27 14.81
CA GLY A 412 -11.91 -10.56 14.78
C GLY A 412 -11.92 -11.30 16.10
N ASP A 413 -10.97 -12.21 16.26
CA ASP A 413 -10.55 -12.75 17.55
C ASP A 413 -9.02 -12.48 17.71
N ASP A 414 -8.66 -11.24 18.06
CA ASP A 414 -7.31 -10.70 17.81
C ASP A 414 -6.28 -10.98 18.92
N ILE A 415 -4.99 -10.90 18.56
CA ILE A 415 -3.85 -11.13 19.45
C ILE A 415 -2.91 -9.93 19.41
N ILE A 416 -2.80 -9.21 20.53
CA ILE A 416 -1.86 -8.11 20.70
C ILE A 416 -0.81 -8.53 21.75
N ASP A 417 0.42 -8.80 21.34
CA ASP A 417 1.56 -9.07 22.25
C ASP A 417 2.41 -7.82 22.42
N ILE A 418 2.85 -7.56 23.66
CA ILE A 418 3.65 -6.38 24.00
C ILE A 418 5.10 -6.80 24.15
N ASP A 419 5.97 -6.24 23.31
CA ASP A 419 7.43 -6.43 23.38
C ASP A 419 8.15 -5.14 23.82
N ASP A 420 9.33 -5.31 24.40
CA ASP A 420 10.22 -4.23 24.90
C ASP A 420 11.53 -4.29 24.10
N LEU A 421 11.71 -3.34 23.19
CA LEU A 421 12.90 -3.27 22.32
C LEU A 421 14.02 -2.42 22.95
N GLY A 422 13.85 -1.97 24.20
CA GLY A 422 14.84 -1.23 24.97
C GLY A 422 14.91 0.26 24.64
N GLU A 423 13.78 0.86 24.28
CA GLU A 423 13.59 2.27 23.98
C GLU A 423 14.06 3.19 25.12
N SER A 424 14.41 4.43 24.78
CA SER A 424 14.98 5.38 25.76
C SER A 424 13.93 6.25 26.48
N THR A 425 12.67 6.11 26.08
CA THR A 425 11.55 6.98 26.46
C THR A 425 10.29 6.17 26.63
N ASN A 426 9.78 6.10 27.85
CA ASN A 426 8.54 5.41 28.18
C ASN A 426 7.33 6.05 27.48
N GLY A 427 6.95 5.50 26.33
CA GLY A 427 5.72 5.85 25.62
C GLY A 427 4.46 5.49 26.42
N THR A 428 3.30 5.64 25.78
CA THR A 428 2.06 5.08 26.30
C THR A 428 1.41 4.29 25.19
N ILE A 429 1.40 2.97 25.34
CA ILE A 429 0.73 2.08 24.41
C ILE A 429 -0.78 2.22 24.66
N THR A 430 -1.55 2.43 23.60
CA THR A 430 -3.00 2.54 23.63
C THR A 430 -3.56 1.50 22.66
N ILE A 431 -4.49 0.67 23.14
CA ILE A 431 -5.03 -0.46 22.39
C ILE A 431 -6.54 -0.42 22.47
N ASP A 432 -7.23 -0.53 21.34
CA ASP A 432 -8.64 -0.89 21.27
C ASP A 432 -8.70 -2.25 20.58
N GLY A 433 -9.22 -3.28 21.26
CA GLY A 433 -9.42 -4.59 20.65
C GLY A 433 -10.44 -4.48 19.52
N GLY A 434 -11.65 -4.05 19.87
CA GLY A 434 -12.72 -3.86 18.91
C GLY A 434 -14.01 -4.47 19.43
N SER A 435 -14.92 -4.85 18.52
CA SER A 435 -16.11 -5.67 18.88
C SER A 435 -16.86 -6.26 17.69
N GLY A 436 -16.28 -6.20 16.49
CA GLY A 436 -16.88 -6.75 15.27
C GLY A 436 -16.60 -8.25 15.16
N ASP A 437 -17.61 -9.03 14.74
CA ASP A 437 -17.55 -10.45 14.36
C ASP A 437 -16.81 -11.47 15.27
N GLU A 438 -16.48 -11.09 16.51
CA GLU A 438 -15.93 -11.97 17.57
C GLU A 438 -16.64 -13.33 17.74
N THR A 439 -15.85 -14.38 17.98
CA THR A 439 -16.33 -15.70 18.43
C THR A 439 -15.76 -16.15 19.77
N ILE A 440 -14.57 -15.67 20.11
CA ILE A 440 -13.77 -15.90 21.31
C ILE A 440 -13.49 -14.57 22.03
N GLY A 441 -13.22 -13.49 21.28
CA GLY A 441 -12.81 -12.17 21.73
C GLY A 441 -11.33 -12.06 22.08
N ASP A 442 -10.84 -10.83 22.13
CA ASP A 442 -9.45 -10.45 21.93
C ASP A 442 -8.52 -10.83 23.10
N THR A 443 -7.22 -10.86 22.78
CA THR A 443 -6.17 -11.37 23.67
C THR A 443 -4.97 -10.41 23.73
N LEU A 444 -4.96 -9.58 24.78
CA LEU A 444 -3.78 -8.80 25.17
C LEU A 444 -2.76 -9.67 25.94
N ALA A 445 -1.62 -9.94 25.31
CA ALA A 445 -0.47 -10.63 25.87
C ALA A 445 0.57 -9.62 26.41
N LEU A 446 0.56 -9.40 27.72
CA LEU A 446 1.48 -8.48 28.41
C LEU A 446 2.90 -9.06 28.67
N GLY A 447 3.33 -10.03 27.85
CA GLY A 447 4.60 -10.74 28.00
C GLY A 447 4.94 -11.20 29.44
N GLY A 448 6.19 -10.90 29.82
CA GLY A 448 6.72 -10.99 31.19
C GLY A 448 7.22 -9.65 31.74
N ILE A 449 6.93 -8.55 31.04
CA ILE A 449 7.47 -7.20 31.23
C ILE A 449 6.53 -6.27 32.02
N ALA A 450 5.24 -6.63 32.17
CA ALA A 450 4.28 -5.87 32.94
C ALA A 450 4.43 -6.01 34.48
N ASP A 451 4.44 -4.88 35.20
CA ASP A 451 4.17 -4.87 36.65
C ASP A 451 2.68 -5.09 36.89
N MET A 452 2.28 -6.35 36.93
CA MET A 452 0.91 -6.80 37.18
C MET A 452 0.32 -6.34 38.54
N SER A 453 1.10 -5.69 39.42
CA SER A 453 0.56 -5.04 40.62
C SER A 453 -0.13 -3.70 40.33
N THR A 454 0.11 -3.12 39.15
CA THR A 454 -0.52 -1.89 38.65
C THR A 454 -1.79 -2.13 37.82
N LEU A 455 -2.02 -3.36 37.34
CA LEU A 455 -3.15 -3.71 36.48
C LEU A 455 -4.50 -3.31 37.11
N SER A 456 -5.22 -2.45 36.41
CA SER A 456 -6.56 -1.98 36.74
C SER A 456 -7.49 -2.29 35.57
N THR A 457 -8.61 -2.97 35.83
CA THR A 457 -9.59 -3.35 34.80
C THR A 457 -11.01 -2.97 35.21
N THR A 458 -11.82 -2.57 34.24
CA THR A 458 -13.27 -2.38 34.30
C THR A 458 -13.91 -3.34 33.30
N ASP A 459 -15.03 -3.95 33.69
CA ASP A 459 -15.88 -4.81 32.85
C ASP A 459 -17.06 -3.95 32.40
N ASP A 460 -17.29 -3.85 31.10
CA ASP A 460 -18.33 -3.00 30.48
C ASP A 460 -19.75 -3.57 30.72
N GLY A 461 -19.85 -4.87 30.97
CA GLY A 461 -21.06 -5.65 31.15
C GLY A 461 -21.44 -6.58 29.97
N THR A 462 -20.73 -6.54 28.85
CA THR A 462 -20.87 -7.50 27.74
C THR A 462 -19.95 -8.71 27.91
N GLY A 463 -18.73 -8.47 28.40
CA GLY A 463 -17.69 -9.48 28.62
C GLY A 463 -16.28 -8.90 28.50
N SER A 464 -16.20 -7.75 27.85
CA SER A 464 -15.01 -7.02 27.45
C SER A 464 -14.40 -6.23 28.59
N LEU A 465 -13.07 -6.10 28.56
CA LEU A 465 -12.32 -5.42 29.61
C LEU A 465 -11.56 -4.22 29.06
N SER A 466 -11.87 -3.05 29.61
CA SER A 466 -11.05 -1.84 29.45
C SER A 466 -10.24 -1.57 30.72
N GLY A 467 -9.02 -1.07 30.60
CA GLY A 467 -8.10 -0.97 31.72
C GLY A 467 -6.76 -0.32 31.40
N SER A 468 -5.85 -0.43 32.36
CA SER A 468 -4.44 -0.10 32.15
C SER A 468 -3.51 -0.89 33.06
N VAL A 469 -2.26 -1.01 32.63
CA VAL A 469 -1.16 -1.64 33.36
C VAL A 469 0.14 -0.88 33.05
N THR A 470 1.10 -0.92 33.96
CA THR A 470 2.42 -0.31 33.79
C THR A 470 3.48 -1.41 33.63
N LEU A 471 4.41 -1.24 32.70
CA LEU A 471 5.57 -2.09 32.49
C LEU A 471 6.68 -1.80 33.54
N PHE A 472 7.70 -2.65 33.63
CA PHE A 472 8.73 -2.55 34.70
C PHE A 472 9.70 -1.38 34.53
N ASP A 473 9.90 -0.93 33.30
CA ASP A 473 10.53 0.30 32.84
C ASP A 473 9.74 1.56 33.30
N GLY A 474 8.41 1.51 33.28
CA GLY A 474 7.48 2.60 33.62
C GLY A 474 6.46 2.97 32.55
N THR A 475 6.48 2.36 31.37
CA THR A 475 5.57 2.54 30.24
C THR A 475 4.16 2.10 30.61
N ILE A 476 3.14 2.81 30.12
CA ILE A 476 1.74 2.52 30.44
C ILE A 476 1.08 1.93 29.21
N VAL A 477 0.47 0.75 29.38
CA VAL A 477 -0.43 0.14 28.40
C VAL A 477 -1.86 0.44 28.85
N ASN A 478 -2.59 1.25 28.10
CA ASN A 478 -4.04 1.40 28.20
C ASN A 478 -4.69 0.48 27.17
N PHE A 479 -5.79 -0.17 27.54
CA PHE A 479 -6.52 -1.04 26.62
C PHE A 479 -8.04 -0.89 26.79
N SER A 480 -8.78 -1.05 25.70
CA SER A 480 -10.23 -1.30 25.69
C SER A 480 -10.55 -2.60 24.96
N GLU A 481 -11.72 -3.13 25.28
CA GLU A 481 -12.34 -4.32 24.69
C GLU A 481 -11.46 -5.58 24.60
N ILE A 482 -11.05 -6.19 25.73
CA ILE A 482 -10.21 -7.43 25.75
C ILE A 482 -10.77 -8.60 26.62
N GLU A 483 -10.98 -9.78 26.04
CA GLU A 483 -11.69 -10.92 26.65
C GLU A 483 -10.81 -11.96 27.39
N ASN A 484 -9.66 -12.44 26.87
CA ASN A 484 -9.12 -13.78 27.24
C ASN A 484 -7.69 -13.90 27.84
N VAL A 485 -7.47 -14.85 28.81
CA VAL A 485 -6.16 -15.35 29.34
C VAL A 485 -6.29 -16.69 30.19
N ILE A 486 -5.32 -17.66 30.21
CA ILE A 486 -5.53 -19.10 30.69
C ILE A 486 -4.31 -19.86 31.33
N CYS A 487 -4.48 -20.82 32.30
CA CYS A 487 -3.36 -21.54 33.01
C CYS A 487 -3.61 -22.79 34.00
N PHE A 488 -2.67 -23.30 34.89
CA PHE A 488 -2.80 -24.53 35.81
C PHE A 488 -1.73 -24.74 37.00
N THR A 489 -1.97 -24.72 38.34
CA THR A 489 -0.90 -24.35 39.38
C THR A 489 0.14 -25.38 39.96
N PRO A 490 1.30 -24.94 40.55
CA PRO A 490 2.16 -25.75 41.45
C PRO A 490 1.50 -26.21 42.74
N GLY A 491 2.08 -27.22 43.38
CA GLY A 491 1.49 -27.87 44.55
C GLY A 491 0.41 -28.88 44.19
N ALA A 492 -0.07 -28.91 42.93
CA ALA A 492 -0.92 -29.97 42.41
C ALA A 492 -0.12 -31.27 42.28
N MET A 493 -0.57 -32.34 42.94
CA MET A 493 0.16 -33.61 42.99
C MET A 493 -0.34 -34.57 41.91
N ILE A 494 0.42 -34.72 40.83
CA ILE A 494 0.10 -35.59 39.70
C ILE A 494 0.48 -37.04 40.02
N ALA A 495 -0.42 -37.98 39.74
CA ALA A 495 -0.19 -39.41 39.99
C ALA A 495 0.88 -39.98 39.03
N THR A 496 1.95 -40.58 39.58
CA THR A 496 3.00 -41.29 38.82
C THR A 496 3.16 -42.73 39.34
N PRO A 497 3.82 -43.64 38.60
CA PRO A 497 4.03 -45.05 39.01
C PRO A 497 4.64 -45.23 40.40
N ASN A 498 5.45 -44.26 40.85
CA ASN A 498 6.20 -44.32 42.11
C ASN A 498 5.54 -43.51 43.24
N GLY A 499 4.29 -43.08 43.06
CA GLY A 499 3.56 -42.17 43.95
C GLY A 499 3.25 -40.84 43.26
N ALA A 500 2.44 -40.00 43.91
CA ALA A 500 2.16 -38.67 43.36
C ALA A 500 3.39 -37.75 43.52
N ARG A 501 3.64 -36.89 42.52
CA ARG A 501 4.71 -35.88 42.49
C ARG A 501 4.11 -34.49 42.25
N ASP A 502 4.76 -33.44 42.74
CA ASP A 502 4.34 -32.07 42.43
C ASP A 502 4.49 -31.84 40.92
N ILE A 503 3.53 -31.18 40.29
CA ILE A 503 3.59 -30.81 38.87
C ILE A 503 4.85 -29.97 38.56
N ALA A 504 5.31 -29.15 39.51
CA ALA A 504 6.56 -28.38 39.38
C ALA A 504 7.84 -29.24 39.36
N ASP A 505 7.78 -30.49 39.83
CA ASP A 505 8.90 -31.43 39.82
C ASP A 505 8.91 -32.36 38.58
N LEU A 506 7.87 -32.32 37.73
CA LEU A 506 7.78 -33.17 36.54
C LEU A 506 8.59 -32.62 35.37
N ARG A 507 9.14 -33.49 34.53
CA ARG A 507 9.90 -33.14 33.33
C ARG A 507 9.46 -33.98 32.14
N VAL A 508 9.78 -33.54 30.92
CA VAL A 508 9.57 -34.33 29.70
C VAL A 508 10.16 -35.73 29.86
N GLY A 509 9.39 -36.75 29.50
CA GLY A 509 9.72 -38.17 29.66
C GLY A 509 9.28 -38.81 30.98
N ASP A 510 8.89 -38.04 32.00
CA ASP A 510 8.31 -38.61 33.22
C ASP A 510 6.98 -39.33 32.92
N LEU A 511 6.81 -40.53 33.49
CA LEU A 511 5.58 -41.30 33.33
C LEU A 511 4.49 -40.82 34.30
N VAL A 512 3.37 -40.39 33.75
CA VAL A 512 2.14 -40.05 34.50
C VAL A 512 1.12 -41.18 34.35
N ILE A 513 0.34 -41.41 35.41
CA ILE A 513 -0.82 -42.31 35.38
C ILE A 513 -1.99 -41.55 34.77
N THR A 514 -2.39 -41.95 33.56
CA THR A 514 -3.59 -41.47 32.88
C THR A 514 -4.74 -42.46 33.07
N ARG A 515 -5.98 -42.01 32.86
CA ARG A 515 -7.19 -42.81 33.02
C ARG A 515 -7.35 -43.83 31.89
N ASP A 516 -7.05 -43.42 30.67
CA ASP A 516 -7.50 -44.12 29.46
C ASP A 516 -6.39 -45.02 28.90
N HIS A 517 -5.14 -44.55 28.91
CA HIS A 517 -4.01 -45.24 28.28
C HIS A 517 -2.89 -45.64 29.25
N GLY A 518 -3.18 -45.63 30.56
CA GLY A 518 -2.30 -46.19 31.59
C GLY A 518 -1.10 -45.31 31.91
N LEU A 519 0.12 -45.76 31.61
CA LEU A 519 1.33 -44.98 31.89
C LEU A 519 1.79 -44.27 30.62
N GLN A 520 1.63 -42.94 30.58
CA GLN A 520 2.04 -42.13 29.43
C GLN A 520 3.22 -41.21 29.81
N PRO A 521 4.24 -41.08 28.96
CA PRO A 521 5.33 -40.13 29.15
C PRO A 521 4.84 -38.72 28.82
N ILE A 522 5.10 -37.75 29.70
CA ILE A 522 4.97 -36.33 29.38
C ILE A 522 5.81 -36.02 28.15
N ARG A 523 5.23 -35.34 27.17
CA ARG A 523 5.90 -34.96 25.92
C ARG A 523 6.39 -33.52 25.93
N TRP A 524 5.64 -32.64 26.57
CA TRP A 524 5.94 -31.23 26.73
C TRP A 524 5.37 -30.74 28.06
N ILE A 525 6.10 -29.87 28.77
CA ILE A 525 5.67 -29.29 30.06
C ILE A 525 6.36 -27.95 30.29
N GLN A 526 5.58 -26.90 30.57
CA GLN A 526 6.05 -25.51 30.65
C GLN A 526 5.33 -24.72 31.74
N SER A 527 5.92 -23.61 32.21
CA SER A 527 5.40 -22.84 33.36
C SER A 527 5.47 -21.32 33.21
N ARG A 528 4.37 -20.62 33.54
CA ARG A 528 4.20 -19.16 33.56
C ARG A 528 3.79 -18.69 34.97
N THR A 529 4.11 -17.48 35.38
CA THR A 529 3.62 -16.90 36.66
C THR A 529 2.86 -15.62 36.40
N VAL A 530 1.67 -15.49 36.98
CA VAL A 530 0.75 -14.34 36.78
C VAL A 530 0.17 -13.88 38.12
N HIS A 531 -0.47 -12.72 38.15
CA HIS A 531 -1.18 -12.23 39.33
C HIS A 531 -2.53 -12.94 39.50
N ALA A 532 -2.88 -13.30 40.74
CA ALA A 532 -4.10 -14.04 41.06
C ALA A 532 -5.31 -13.09 41.22
N ILE A 533 -5.86 -12.57 40.13
CA ILE A 533 -7.02 -11.64 40.14
C ILE A 533 -8.00 -11.96 39.00
N SER A 534 -9.32 -11.83 39.23
CA SER A 534 -10.37 -12.02 38.22
C SER A 534 -10.15 -13.26 37.33
N LYS A 535 -10.14 -13.14 35.99
CA LYS A 535 -9.94 -14.24 35.01
C LYS A 535 -8.63 -15.04 35.19
N PHE A 536 -7.67 -14.53 35.96
CA PHE A 536 -6.44 -15.22 36.35
C PHE A 536 -6.42 -15.83 37.76
N ALA A 537 -7.34 -15.43 38.64
CA ALA A 537 -7.35 -15.94 40.01
C ALA A 537 -7.64 -17.46 40.02
N PRO A 538 -6.80 -18.28 40.68
CA PRO A 538 -6.95 -19.72 40.63
C PRO A 538 -8.25 -20.14 41.29
N ILE A 539 -8.94 -21.09 40.66
CA ILE A 539 -10.10 -21.73 41.23
C ILE A 539 -9.61 -22.80 42.21
N ARG A 540 -9.84 -22.56 43.50
CA ARG A 540 -9.69 -23.55 44.56
C ARG A 540 -10.91 -24.47 44.57
N ILE A 541 -10.67 -25.73 44.27
CA ILE A 541 -11.66 -26.81 44.39
C ILE A 541 -11.36 -27.58 45.68
N ARG A 542 -12.31 -27.65 46.61
CA ARG A 542 -12.16 -28.39 47.87
C ARG A 542 -12.57 -29.86 47.73
N PRO A 543 -12.01 -30.78 48.55
CA PRO A 543 -12.40 -32.19 48.58
C PRO A 543 -13.92 -32.39 48.72
N GLY A 544 -14.48 -33.25 47.87
CA GLY A 544 -15.92 -33.56 47.85
C GLY A 544 -16.71 -32.89 46.72
N VAL A 545 -16.14 -31.93 46.00
CA VAL A 545 -16.74 -31.37 44.75
C VAL A 545 -16.50 -32.33 43.58
N ILE A 546 -15.24 -32.60 43.27
CA ILE A 546 -14.83 -33.53 42.22
C ILE A 546 -14.55 -34.91 42.83
N THR A 547 -15.02 -35.96 42.17
CA THR A 547 -14.84 -37.34 42.62
C THR A 547 -13.36 -37.70 42.68
N GLY A 548 -12.92 -38.24 43.82
CA GLY A 548 -11.54 -38.67 44.05
C GLY A 548 -10.60 -37.60 44.60
N LEU A 549 -11.01 -36.32 44.63
CA LEU A 549 -10.17 -35.22 45.12
C LEU A 549 -9.83 -35.35 46.61
N GLN A 550 -8.53 -35.39 46.95
CA GLN A 550 -8.02 -35.73 48.28
C GLN A 550 -7.64 -34.51 49.13
N LYS A 551 -7.24 -33.40 48.50
CA LYS A 551 -6.94 -32.11 49.13
C LYS A 551 -7.43 -30.96 48.25
N ASP A 552 -7.29 -29.72 48.72
CA ASP A 552 -7.57 -28.55 47.88
C ASP A 552 -6.67 -28.57 46.63
N LEU A 553 -7.29 -28.43 45.46
CA LEU A 553 -6.63 -28.30 44.16
C LEU A 553 -6.86 -26.89 43.61
N LEU A 554 -5.80 -26.27 43.12
CA LEU A 554 -5.81 -24.96 42.49
C LEU A 554 -5.52 -25.13 40.99
N VAL A 555 -6.35 -24.53 40.15
CA VAL A 555 -6.25 -24.57 38.67
C VAL A 555 -6.69 -23.21 38.11
N SER A 556 -6.41 -22.87 36.85
CA SER A 556 -7.00 -21.64 36.31
C SER A 556 -8.53 -21.76 36.18
N PRO A 557 -9.22 -20.62 36.05
CA PRO A 557 -10.63 -20.55 35.67
C PRO A 557 -11.02 -21.43 34.48
N GLN A 558 -10.15 -21.62 33.48
CA GLN A 558 -10.54 -22.27 32.22
C GLN A 558 -10.26 -23.78 32.23
N HIS A 559 -9.34 -24.24 33.08
CA HIS A 559 -8.92 -25.63 33.25
C HIS A 559 -10.11 -26.57 33.53
N ARG A 560 -10.24 -27.68 32.79
CA ARG A 560 -11.43 -28.54 32.87
C ARG A 560 -11.22 -29.78 33.75
N MET A 561 -12.08 -29.89 34.75
CA MET A 561 -12.18 -31.05 35.64
C MET A 561 -13.09 -32.12 35.04
N LEU A 562 -12.78 -33.40 35.27
CA LEU A 562 -13.64 -34.49 34.81
C LEU A 562 -14.81 -34.71 35.78
N PHE A 563 -16.03 -34.57 35.26
CA PHE A 563 -17.26 -34.91 35.97
C PHE A 563 -17.80 -36.26 35.50
N GLN A 564 -18.31 -37.08 36.44
CA GLN A 564 -18.74 -38.45 36.19
C GLN A 564 -20.06 -38.75 36.90
N GLY A 565 -20.94 -39.51 36.25
CA GLY A 565 -22.13 -40.09 36.90
C GLY A 565 -23.39 -40.02 36.05
N TYR A 566 -24.47 -40.61 36.57
CA TYR A 566 -25.73 -40.83 35.84
C TYR A 566 -26.35 -39.57 35.21
N ARG A 567 -26.06 -38.37 35.73
CA ARG A 567 -26.52 -37.10 35.15
C ARG A 567 -25.83 -36.76 33.83
N ALA A 568 -24.54 -37.06 33.69
CA ALA A 568 -23.84 -36.86 32.43
C ALA A 568 -24.45 -37.76 31.35
N GLU A 569 -24.67 -39.03 31.69
CA GLU A 569 -25.24 -40.03 30.77
C GLU A 569 -26.69 -39.66 30.35
N LEU A 570 -27.53 -39.23 31.30
CA LEU A 570 -28.91 -38.84 31.02
C LEU A 570 -29.05 -37.51 30.25
N LEU A 571 -28.13 -36.56 30.42
CA LEU A 571 -28.24 -35.21 29.85
C LEU A 571 -27.46 -35.04 28.54
N PHE A 572 -26.31 -35.71 28.41
CA PHE A 572 -25.36 -35.49 27.31
C PHE A 572 -25.04 -36.76 26.52
N GLY A 573 -25.54 -37.93 26.95
CA GLY A 573 -25.27 -39.23 26.34
C GLY A 573 -23.95 -39.87 26.78
N GLU A 574 -23.12 -39.14 27.50
CA GLU A 574 -21.75 -39.53 27.89
C GLU A 574 -21.66 -39.86 29.37
N SER A 575 -20.97 -40.95 29.74
CA SER A 575 -20.79 -41.31 31.16
C SER A 575 -19.83 -40.38 31.91
N GLU A 576 -18.99 -39.64 31.18
CA GLU A 576 -17.97 -38.72 31.70
C GLU A 576 -17.89 -37.47 30.80
N VAL A 577 -17.76 -36.27 31.38
CA VAL A 577 -17.73 -34.98 30.68
C VAL A 577 -16.74 -34.01 31.34
N LEU A 578 -16.14 -33.12 30.57
CA LEU A 578 -15.20 -32.10 31.05
C LEU A 578 -15.90 -30.76 31.35
N VAL A 579 -15.58 -30.17 32.50
CA VAL A 579 -16.20 -28.92 32.99
C VAL A 579 -15.11 -27.95 33.44
N ALA A 580 -15.03 -26.78 32.81
CA ALA A 580 -14.10 -25.70 33.20
C ALA A 580 -14.33 -25.26 34.66
N ALA A 581 -13.26 -25.05 35.41
CA ALA A 581 -13.31 -24.78 36.84
C ALA A 581 -14.13 -23.52 37.19
N LYS A 582 -14.11 -22.49 36.33
CA LYS A 582 -14.94 -21.26 36.46
C LYS A 582 -16.45 -21.54 36.45
N HIS A 583 -16.88 -22.64 35.84
CA HIS A 583 -18.29 -23.06 35.83
C HIS A 583 -18.70 -23.83 37.10
N LEU A 584 -17.76 -24.21 37.96
CA LEU A 584 -18.00 -24.91 39.22
C LEU A 584 -18.07 -23.98 40.44
N VAL A 585 -17.74 -22.69 40.29
CA VAL A 585 -17.65 -21.72 41.39
C VAL A 585 -19.00 -21.54 42.09
N ASP A 586 -19.07 -21.91 43.37
CA ASP A 586 -20.27 -21.84 44.23
C ASP A 586 -20.09 -20.87 45.44
N GLY A 587 -18.88 -20.31 45.59
CA GLY A 587 -18.50 -19.43 46.70
C GLY A 587 -18.35 -20.15 48.05
N LYS A 588 -18.31 -21.49 48.08
CA LYS A 588 -18.25 -22.30 49.31
C LYS A 588 -17.29 -23.50 49.20
N ALA A 589 -17.58 -24.44 48.32
CA ALA A 589 -16.75 -25.63 48.09
C ALA A 589 -15.79 -25.41 46.90
N VAL A 590 -16.14 -24.49 46.00
CA VAL A 590 -15.29 -23.97 44.93
C VAL A 590 -15.23 -22.44 45.07
N THR A 591 -14.02 -21.93 45.31
CA THR A 591 -13.75 -20.49 45.45
C THR A 591 -12.77 -20.02 44.39
N GLN A 592 -12.87 -18.75 44.02
CA GLN A 592 -11.87 -18.05 43.23
C GLN A 592 -10.98 -17.32 44.23
N ASP A 593 -9.70 -17.70 44.28
CA ASP A 593 -8.78 -17.30 45.33
C ASP A 593 -7.93 -16.11 44.87
N GLU A 594 -8.46 -14.90 45.09
CA GLU A 594 -7.80 -13.67 44.68
C GLU A 594 -6.71 -13.21 45.67
N GLY A 595 -5.61 -12.66 45.14
CA GLY A 595 -4.53 -12.00 45.87
C GLY A 595 -3.17 -12.69 45.75
N GLY A 596 -2.14 -11.89 45.44
CA GLY A 596 -0.76 -12.36 45.28
C GLY A 596 -0.48 -12.90 43.86
N HIS A 597 0.58 -13.70 43.74
CA HIS A 597 0.97 -14.35 42.49
C HIS A 597 0.58 -15.83 42.49
N VAL A 598 0.27 -16.34 41.30
CA VAL A 598 0.02 -17.76 41.03
C VAL A 598 0.92 -18.18 39.86
N THR A 599 1.84 -19.09 40.13
CA THR A 599 2.51 -19.84 39.06
C THR A 599 1.54 -20.86 38.51
N TYR A 600 1.73 -21.22 37.25
CA TYR A 600 0.87 -22.05 36.45
C TYR A 600 1.73 -22.86 35.45
N ILE A 601 1.34 -24.09 35.13
CA ILE A 601 2.18 -25.19 34.61
C ILE A 601 1.33 -26.10 33.72
N HIS A 602 1.54 -26.07 32.41
CA HIS A 602 0.83 -26.89 31.44
C HIS A 602 1.64 -28.17 31.17
N MET A 603 0.98 -29.33 31.02
CA MET A 603 1.64 -30.58 30.65
C MET A 603 0.84 -31.35 29.60
N MET A 604 1.53 -31.92 28.63
CA MET A 604 0.95 -32.52 27.42
C MET A 604 1.52 -33.92 27.15
N PHE A 605 0.73 -34.77 26.48
CA PHE A 605 1.06 -36.14 26.13
C PHE A 605 1.08 -36.33 24.59
N ALA A 606 1.07 -37.56 24.09
CA ALA A 606 1.05 -37.83 22.65
C ALA A 606 -0.36 -37.72 22.03
N GLN A 607 -1.37 -37.52 22.86
CA GLN A 607 -2.81 -37.35 22.57
C GLN A 607 -3.44 -36.74 23.83
N HIS A 608 -4.67 -36.23 23.77
CA HIS A 608 -5.32 -35.71 24.97
C HIS A 608 -5.56 -36.80 26.02
N GLU A 609 -5.11 -36.60 27.26
CA GLU A 609 -5.19 -37.59 28.33
C GLU A 609 -5.92 -37.03 29.54
N ILE A 610 -6.76 -37.85 30.17
CA ILE A 610 -7.25 -37.57 31.52
C ILE A 610 -6.19 -38.03 32.53
N VAL A 611 -5.64 -37.09 33.28
CA VAL A 611 -4.67 -37.30 34.36
C VAL A 611 -5.35 -37.28 35.73
N TYR A 612 -4.60 -37.64 36.78
CA TYR A 612 -5.05 -37.49 38.17
C TYR A 612 -4.21 -36.45 38.91
N ALA A 613 -4.81 -35.31 39.24
CA ALA A 613 -4.23 -34.26 40.08
C ALA A 613 -4.90 -34.31 41.47
N ASP A 614 -4.10 -34.59 42.52
CA ASP A 614 -4.57 -34.78 43.89
C ASP A 614 -5.73 -35.79 44.03
N GLY A 615 -5.73 -36.80 43.16
CA GLY A 615 -6.74 -37.85 43.07
C GLY A 615 -8.00 -37.48 42.30
N ALA A 616 -8.20 -36.20 41.95
CA ALA A 616 -9.24 -35.80 41.00
C ALA A 616 -8.82 -36.11 39.56
N ALA A 617 -9.73 -36.65 38.77
CA ALA A 617 -9.53 -36.76 37.33
C ALA A 617 -9.69 -35.37 36.67
N THR A 618 -8.73 -34.98 35.84
CA THR A 618 -8.69 -33.67 35.18
C THR A 618 -7.99 -33.77 33.83
N GLU A 619 -8.16 -32.77 32.96
CA GLU A 619 -7.51 -32.79 31.64
C GLU A 619 -5.99 -32.55 31.69
N SER A 620 -5.27 -33.11 30.71
CA SER A 620 -3.96 -32.60 30.30
C SER A 620 -4.15 -31.32 29.47
N PHE A 621 -3.05 -30.66 29.11
CA PHE A 621 -3.09 -29.65 28.07
C PHE A 621 -3.53 -30.27 26.72
N HIS A 622 -4.29 -29.50 25.95
CA HIS A 622 -4.72 -29.81 24.59
C HIS A 622 -4.29 -28.67 23.66
N PRO A 623 -3.44 -28.92 22.65
CA PRO A 623 -3.03 -27.93 21.66
C PRO A 623 -4.11 -27.75 20.57
N GLY A 624 -5.37 -27.55 20.96
CA GLY A 624 -6.28 -26.82 20.07
C GLY A 624 -5.87 -25.34 20.10
N ALA A 625 -6.45 -24.47 19.26
CA ALA A 625 -6.16 -23.02 19.24
C ALA A 625 -6.02 -22.45 20.66
N GLN A 626 -7.13 -22.40 21.42
CA GLN A 626 -7.21 -21.98 22.84
C GLN A 626 -6.16 -22.56 23.81
N GLY A 627 -5.47 -23.65 23.44
CA GLY A 627 -4.33 -24.19 24.16
C GLY A 627 -3.00 -23.59 23.69
N VAL A 628 -2.70 -23.67 22.39
CA VAL A 628 -1.47 -23.16 21.78
C VAL A 628 -1.32 -21.65 21.99
N ASP A 629 -2.43 -20.93 22.06
CA ASP A 629 -2.48 -19.49 22.26
C ASP A 629 -2.21 -19.13 23.75
N ALA A 630 -2.45 -20.08 24.67
CA ALA A 630 -2.22 -19.90 26.10
C ALA A 630 -0.76 -20.10 26.56
N VAL A 631 0.19 -20.34 25.63
CA VAL A 631 1.59 -20.66 25.93
C VAL A 631 2.53 -19.74 25.13
N THR A 632 3.64 -19.30 25.74
CA THR A 632 4.57 -18.30 25.16
C THR A 632 5.33 -18.83 23.94
N ASP A 633 5.81 -17.97 23.04
CA ASP A 633 6.43 -18.42 21.78
C ASP A 633 7.64 -19.35 21.93
N ALA A 634 8.55 -19.06 22.87
CA ALA A 634 9.66 -19.97 23.15
C ALA A 634 9.19 -21.39 23.59
N ALA A 635 7.99 -21.48 24.18
CA ALA A 635 7.34 -22.73 24.58
C ALA A 635 6.48 -23.33 23.45
N ARG A 636 5.96 -22.50 22.54
CA ARG A 636 5.21 -22.84 21.32
C ARG A 636 6.13 -23.42 20.24
N GLU A 637 7.29 -22.83 20.02
CA GLU A 637 8.33 -23.38 19.14
C GLU A 637 8.95 -24.66 19.71
N GLU A 638 9.13 -24.76 21.04
CA GLU A 638 9.48 -26.05 21.67
C GLU A 638 8.39 -27.09 21.42
N LEU A 639 7.12 -26.70 21.49
CA LEU A 639 5.98 -27.59 21.22
C LEU A 639 5.96 -28.07 19.76
N PHE A 640 6.05 -27.16 18.78
CA PHE A 640 6.09 -27.51 17.36
C PHE A 640 7.36 -28.27 16.96
N THR A 641 8.51 -27.99 17.58
CA THR A 641 9.73 -28.79 17.39
C THR A 641 9.53 -30.25 17.84
N LEU A 642 8.78 -30.45 18.92
CA LEU A 642 8.47 -31.79 19.46
C LEU A 642 7.30 -32.48 18.73
N PHE A 643 6.43 -31.71 18.09
CA PHE A 643 5.24 -32.16 17.36
C PHE A 643 5.05 -31.37 16.04
N PRO A 644 5.84 -31.64 14.99
CA PRO A 644 5.84 -30.83 13.77
C PRO A 644 4.48 -30.78 13.06
N ASP A 645 3.71 -31.88 13.12
CA ASP A 645 2.41 -31.99 12.47
C ASP A 645 1.39 -30.95 13.00
N LEU A 646 1.55 -30.47 14.24
CA LEU A 646 0.68 -29.45 14.84
C LEU A 646 0.88 -28.06 14.24
N ARG A 647 2.03 -27.80 13.60
CA ARG A 647 2.29 -26.53 12.92
C ARG A 647 1.45 -26.36 11.64
N ALA A 648 0.96 -27.46 11.08
CA ALA A 648 0.14 -27.49 9.85
C ALA A 648 -1.33 -27.86 10.12
N ASP A 649 -1.61 -28.65 11.16
CA ASP A 649 -2.99 -28.94 11.59
C ASP A 649 -3.06 -29.22 13.10
N LEU A 650 -3.57 -28.25 13.87
CA LEU A 650 -3.85 -28.43 15.31
C LEU A 650 -4.87 -29.55 15.59
N LYS A 651 -5.76 -29.87 14.64
CA LYS A 651 -6.72 -30.99 14.76
C LYS A 651 -6.01 -32.35 14.59
N GLY A 652 -4.79 -32.36 14.06
CA GLY A 652 -3.91 -33.54 13.96
C GLY A 652 -3.58 -34.18 15.32
N TYR A 653 -3.71 -33.44 16.43
CA TYR A 653 -3.59 -34.00 17.78
C TYR A 653 -4.74 -34.96 18.17
N GLY A 654 -5.88 -34.88 17.46
CA GLY A 654 -7.12 -35.55 17.80
C GLY A 654 -8.02 -34.74 18.73
N ASP A 655 -9.24 -35.25 18.94
CA ASP A 655 -10.27 -34.61 19.76
C ASP A 655 -9.94 -34.60 21.27
N THR A 656 -10.58 -33.70 22.00
CA THR A 656 -10.59 -33.73 23.46
C THR A 656 -11.12 -35.07 23.96
N ALA A 657 -10.29 -35.80 24.71
CA ALA A 657 -10.57 -37.10 25.36
C ALA A 657 -12.00 -37.32 25.91
N ARG A 658 -12.73 -36.28 26.32
CA ARG A 658 -14.16 -36.31 26.68
C ARG A 658 -14.84 -35.03 26.22
N ARG A 659 -16.17 -35.07 26.03
CA ARG A 659 -16.98 -33.89 25.68
C ARG A 659 -16.84 -32.77 26.72
N CYS A 660 -16.47 -31.59 26.24
CA CYS A 660 -16.41 -30.35 27.00
C CYS A 660 -17.79 -29.67 27.10
N LEU A 661 -18.20 -29.26 28.31
CA LEU A 661 -19.48 -28.58 28.53
C LEU A 661 -19.36 -27.05 28.61
N LYS A 662 -20.33 -26.35 28.02
CA LYS A 662 -20.53 -24.90 28.17
C LYS A 662 -21.09 -24.53 29.56
N LYS A 663 -21.02 -23.24 29.94
CA LYS A 663 -21.48 -22.71 31.24
C LYS A 663 -22.93 -23.07 31.57
N HIS A 664 -23.82 -23.05 30.58
CA HIS A 664 -25.24 -23.36 30.76
C HIS A 664 -25.52 -24.87 30.85
N GLU A 665 -24.79 -25.70 30.08
CA GLU A 665 -24.85 -27.17 30.18
C GLU A 665 -24.38 -27.63 31.57
N THR A 666 -23.28 -27.05 32.06
CA THR A 666 -22.73 -27.35 33.41
C THR A 666 -23.78 -27.17 34.51
N LYS A 667 -24.60 -26.12 34.44
CA LYS A 667 -25.68 -25.87 35.42
C LYS A 667 -26.72 -27.01 35.48
N LEU A 668 -26.92 -27.75 34.40
CA LEU A 668 -27.86 -28.88 34.35
C LEU A 668 -27.39 -30.08 35.19
N LEU A 669 -26.08 -30.23 35.40
CA LEU A 669 -25.52 -31.26 36.28
C LEU A 669 -25.89 -31.02 37.75
N ASN A 670 -26.28 -29.79 38.13
CA ASN A 670 -26.73 -29.38 39.47
C ASN A 670 -25.78 -29.91 40.57
N ILE A 671 -24.52 -29.49 40.42
CA ILE A 671 -23.35 -29.77 41.27
C ILE A 671 -23.34 -28.76 42.43
#